data_AF-A0A815JZW4-F1
#
_entry.id   AF-A0A815JZW4-F1
#
_cell.length_a   1.000
_cell.length_b   1.000
_cell.length_c   1.000
_cell.angle_alpha   90.00
_cell.angle_beta   90.00
_cell.angle_gamma   90.00
#
_symmetry.space_group_name_H-M   'P 1'
#
loop_
_entity.id
_entity.type
_entity.pdbx_description
1 polymer ?
#
loop_
_entity_poly.entity_id
_entity_poly.type
_entity_poly.pdbx_seq_one_letter_code
_entity_poly.pdbx_strand_id
1 'polypeptide(L)'
;VCIGYGNLFKINGIYSFQPKICEINARFPFNGYFLSASLCSTDDQNRLSQKYSNLIETIIKLSKFDTTKPMFILKSKEHGYDIHLFQQYWTKKYSQPCLFINPKQLKIENKKLFDNNTNYSIEQFIFELHQDEILQLSDEILELFIKNNQLNYINDLRTIFILHDKRLFSLLSNQQFLYALLNNSPDTFIQFIPITYVINKIPNYLKNSIINNKQDWCIKPNTAGKGENITMGADVTLDEWIYQLLDSNHEQWIIQQYISCVQYKSMNLSGLLLCFNDQCFNIGIIRLSPNKIVNISNRGYFIRPYVHQEYIHSMNDRSILTKEKVHEQLIELKSIDNQWNQSAYISASGGSGGKHLYFITDIKQNLLQRKILVDMMLKQNIISHNDICLNLFQSNYIYRSFEIFNDFCSIANCTTLPMSANTNDEDILNIIEYFKPNILMGSPYRLMQLAFFIEKQEKKEINFEKIYFACESLDEIKQNYFKHIFHCSIYIGFYGSAEAGVFACQSPKYSSTKIYLYPKELVHIEIINSKIIVTNLIRKRNQLIRFDTGDLGRLILNNECDEYGLIEVFHSQRLIMIGDNTISTSNIEEIMKQIDLIEWQLIIDYIPHTKNNQILLLFRYVKSESISIDIIEKNIRNYLQKFFDTTLSNISEQLILQFESIQFKDLIRSKTSNKLLKFIDRRV
;
A
#
# COMPACT_ATOMS: atom_id res chain seq x y z
N VAL A 1 4.06 -9.19 18.39
CA VAL A 1 2.95 -9.91 17.71
C VAL A 1 2.94 -9.43 16.27
N CYS A 2 3.23 -10.31 15.31
CA CYS A 2 3.17 -9.97 13.90
C CYS A 2 1.78 -10.34 13.37
N ILE A 3 1.17 -9.41 12.64
CA ILE A 3 -0.07 -9.68 11.91
C ILE A 3 0.31 -10.53 10.69
N GLY A 4 -0.06 -11.82 10.70
CA GLY A 4 0.11 -12.71 9.55
C GLY A 4 -0.99 -12.50 8.51
N TYR A 5 -0.79 -13.04 7.31
CA TYR A 5 -1.83 -13.11 6.28
C TYR A 5 -2.92 -14.13 6.66
N GLY A 6 -4.19 -13.77 6.45
CA GLY A 6 -5.38 -14.54 6.83
C GLY A 6 -6.04 -14.05 8.13
N ASN A 7 -7.13 -14.70 8.57
CA ASN A 7 -7.83 -14.40 9.83
C ASN A 7 -6.99 -14.75 11.10
N LEU A 8 -5.66 -14.87 10.97
CA LEU A 8 -4.76 -15.47 11.95
C LEU A 8 -3.62 -14.50 12.36
N PHE A 9 -3.43 -14.33 13.66
CA PHE A 9 -2.37 -13.51 14.28
C PHE A 9 -1.20 -14.40 14.69
N LYS A 10 0.04 -13.88 14.60
CA LYS A 10 1.25 -14.62 14.99
C LYS A 10 1.98 -14.01 16.18
N ILE A 11 2.31 -14.83 17.18
CA ILE A 11 3.24 -14.47 18.27
C ILE A 11 4.61 -15.12 17.99
N ASN A 12 5.67 -14.31 17.88
CA ASN A 12 7.04 -14.72 17.57
C ASN A 12 7.20 -15.61 16.32
N GLY A 13 6.28 -15.51 15.36
CA GLY A 13 6.28 -16.36 14.16
C GLY A 13 5.88 -17.83 14.40
N ILE A 14 5.73 -18.26 15.66
CA ILE A 14 5.56 -19.66 16.07
C ILE A 14 4.08 -20.02 16.26
N TYR A 15 3.28 -19.14 16.86
CA TYR A 15 1.89 -19.44 17.21
C TYR A 15 0.92 -18.66 16.34
N SER A 16 0.15 -19.32 15.47
CA SER A 16 -0.97 -18.72 14.76
C SER A 16 -2.28 -18.93 15.51
N PHE A 17 -3.05 -17.87 15.72
CA PHE A 17 -4.36 -17.93 16.37
C PHE A 17 -5.39 -17.05 15.68
N GLN A 18 -6.66 -17.46 15.68
CA GLN A 18 -7.76 -16.63 15.22
C GLN A 18 -8.25 -15.76 16.38
N PRO A 19 -8.38 -14.43 16.23
CA PRO A 19 -8.87 -13.61 17.32
C PRO A 19 -10.36 -13.91 17.54
N LYS A 20 -10.83 -13.67 18.76
CA LYS A 20 -12.27 -13.64 19.04
C LYS A 20 -12.58 -12.28 19.67
N ILE A 21 -13.69 -11.69 19.25
CA ILE A 21 -14.17 -10.44 19.83
C ILE A 21 -14.97 -10.83 21.08
N CYS A 22 -14.44 -10.59 22.26
CA CYS A 22 -15.11 -10.95 23.52
C CYS A 22 -15.86 -9.78 24.17
N GLU A 23 -15.56 -8.54 23.77
CA GLU A 23 -16.22 -7.32 24.22
C GLU A 23 -16.08 -6.21 23.18
N ILE A 24 -17.01 -5.25 23.19
CA ILE A 24 -16.91 -3.99 22.45
C ILE A 24 -16.92 -2.86 23.48
N ASN A 25 -15.90 -2.00 23.45
CA ASN A 25 -15.87 -0.81 24.28
C ASN A 25 -16.35 0.39 23.48
N ALA A 26 -17.58 0.83 23.77
CA ALA A 26 -18.16 2.04 23.20
C ALA A 26 -18.49 3.10 24.27
N ARG A 27 -18.25 2.78 25.55
CA ARG A 27 -18.59 3.66 26.68
C ARG A 27 -17.64 4.83 26.82
N PHE A 28 -16.35 4.59 26.59
CA PHE A 28 -15.29 5.58 26.73
C PHE A 28 -14.60 5.80 25.38
N PRO A 29 -14.88 6.91 24.66
CA PRO A 29 -14.56 7.06 23.24
C PRO A 29 -13.07 6.95 22.90
N PHE A 30 -12.18 7.39 23.79
CA PHE A 30 -10.74 7.42 23.54
C PHE A 30 -9.94 6.33 24.25
N ASN A 31 -10.61 5.40 24.93
CA ASN A 31 -9.93 4.32 25.64
C ASN A 31 -9.17 3.40 24.65
N GLY A 32 -7.88 3.25 24.91
CA GLY A 32 -6.92 2.53 24.10
C GLY A 32 -6.18 3.39 23.07
N TYR A 33 -6.64 4.59 22.72
CA TYR A 33 -6.10 5.31 21.56
C TYR A 33 -4.81 6.09 21.85
N PHE A 34 -4.83 6.99 22.84
CA PHE A 34 -3.69 7.85 23.16
C PHE A 34 -2.50 7.05 23.69
N LEU A 35 -2.75 6.06 24.52
CA LEU A 35 -1.74 5.16 25.04
C LEU A 35 -1.15 4.27 23.93
N SER A 36 -1.97 3.76 23.00
CA SER A 36 -1.45 3.02 21.84
C SER A 36 -0.53 3.88 20.98
N ALA A 37 -0.96 5.11 20.67
CA ALA A 37 -0.14 6.04 19.90
C ALA A 37 1.16 6.38 20.63
N SER A 38 1.09 6.69 21.93
CA SER A 38 2.27 7.04 22.74
C SER A 38 3.26 5.89 22.84
N LEU A 39 2.79 4.66 23.07
CA LEU A 39 3.68 3.50 23.15
C LEU A 39 4.32 3.19 21.79
N CYS A 40 3.61 3.37 20.67
CA CYS A 40 4.11 2.96 19.36
C CYS A 40 4.91 4.04 18.62
N SER A 41 4.77 5.33 18.95
CA SER A 41 5.35 6.45 18.18
C SER A 41 6.79 6.82 18.52
N THR A 42 7.36 6.34 19.63
CA THR A 42 8.66 6.81 20.14
C THR A 42 9.87 6.03 19.61
N ASP A 43 9.73 5.27 18.53
CA ASP A 43 10.77 4.33 18.09
C ASP A 43 10.81 4.23 16.56
N ASP A 44 11.80 4.88 15.94
CA ASP A 44 11.99 4.94 14.49
C ASP A 44 12.29 3.55 13.90
N GLN A 45 12.77 2.60 14.71
CA GLN A 45 13.01 1.22 14.29
C GLN A 45 11.74 0.34 14.33
N ASN A 46 10.66 0.82 14.95
CA ASN A 46 9.37 0.12 14.97
C ASN A 46 8.55 0.51 13.74
N ARG A 47 8.31 -0.38 12.78
CA ARG A 47 7.47 -0.04 11.60
C ARG A 47 6.03 0.35 11.96
N LEU A 48 5.53 0.00 13.15
CA LEU A 48 4.22 0.47 13.61
C LEU A 48 4.23 1.97 13.94
N SER A 49 5.37 2.59 14.26
CA SER A 49 5.46 4.01 14.62
C SER A 49 4.88 4.93 13.55
N GLN A 50 5.21 4.70 12.27
CA GLN A 50 4.67 5.45 11.14
C GLN A 50 3.15 5.31 10.96
N LYS A 51 2.56 4.16 11.33
CA LYS A 51 1.10 3.99 11.28
C LYS A 51 0.39 4.70 12.43
N TYR A 52 1.09 4.84 13.57
CA TYR A 52 0.57 5.46 14.77
C TYR A 52 0.89 6.96 14.88
N SER A 53 1.84 7.49 14.09
CA SER A 53 2.27 8.89 14.12
C SER A 53 1.11 9.86 13.89
N ASN A 54 0.20 9.52 12.97
CA ASN A 54 -0.95 10.35 12.63
C ASN A 54 -2.28 9.84 13.23
N LEU A 55 -2.25 8.80 14.07
CA LEU A 55 -3.47 8.18 14.61
C LEU A 55 -4.33 9.20 15.36
N ILE A 56 -3.71 9.94 16.28
CA ILE A 56 -4.41 10.91 17.12
C ILE A 56 -4.99 12.03 16.27
N GLU A 57 -4.21 12.58 15.34
CA GLU A 57 -4.69 13.64 14.45
C GLU A 57 -5.88 13.17 13.60
N THR A 58 -5.82 11.94 13.11
CA THR A 58 -6.89 11.33 12.32
C THR A 58 -8.16 11.19 13.15
N ILE A 59 -8.07 10.65 14.37
CA ILE A 59 -9.24 10.48 15.25
C ILE A 59 -9.86 11.83 15.61
N ILE A 60 -9.04 12.84 15.91
CA ILE A 60 -9.53 14.19 16.23
C ILE A 60 -10.25 14.80 15.03
N LYS A 61 -9.69 14.66 13.83
CA LYS A 61 -10.34 15.11 12.59
C LYS A 61 -11.67 14.40 12.36
N LEU A 62 -11.71 13.07 12.58
CA LEU A 62 -12.93 12.27 12.43
C LEU A 62 -13.98 12.56 13.49
N SER A 63 -13.57 13.04 14.67
CA SER A 63 -14.46 13.46 15.76
C SER A 63 -15.23 14.75 15.42
N LYS A 64 -14.80 15.51 14.40
CA LYS A 64 -15.44 16.76 13.94
C LYS A 64 -15.59 17.82 15.03
N PHE A 65 -14.71 17.81 16.03
CA PHE A 65 -14.66 18.87 17.04
C PHE A 65 -14.21 20.19 16.42
N ASP A 66 -14.73 21.30 16.95
CA ASP A 66 -14.30 22.64 16.61
C ASP A 66 -13.02 22.97 17.39
N THR A 67 -11.88 22.90 16.74
CA THR A 67 -10.57 23.13 17.35
C THR A 67 -10.33 24.59 17.73
N THR A 68 -11.24 25.52 17.38
CA THR A 68 -11.16 26.94 17.73
C THR A 68 -11.88 27.26 19.05
N LYS A 69 -12.57 26.27 19.63
CA LYS A 69 -13.37 26.44 20.85
C LYS A 69 -12.85 25.59 22.01
N PRO A 70 -13.24 25.92 23.26
CA PRO A 70 -13.03 25.05 24.41
C PRO A 70 -13.57 23.64 24.21
N MET A 71 -12.92 22.67 24.86
CA MET A 71 -13.36 21.29 24.94
C MET A 71 -13.76 20.95 26.37
N PHE A 72 -14.81 20.17 26.53
CA PHE A 72 -15.29 19.75 27.85
C PHE A 72 -15.33 18.23 27.97
N ILE A 73 -15.07 17.71 29.15
CA ILE A 73 -15.09 16.27 29.43
C ILE A 73 -15.99 16.06 30.64
N LEU A 74 -17.16 15.45 30.42
CA LEU A 74 -18.05 15.10 31.50
C LEU A 74 -17.48 13.87 32.22
N LYS A 75 -17.11 14.03 33.49
CA LYS A 75 -16.35 13.03 34.24
C LYS A 75 -16.78 12.98 35.70
N SER A 76 -16.90 11.77 36.23
CA SER A 76 -17.18 11.53 37.65
C SER A 76 -16.35 10.34 38.16
N LYS A 77 -16.88 9.13 38.31
CA LYS A 77 -16.18 8.05 39.02
C LYS A 77 -15.13 7.30 38.20
N GLU A 78 -15.22 7.30 36.87
CA GLU A 78 -14.21 6.66 36.03
C GLU A 78 -12.89 7.40 36.13
N HIS A 79 -11.78 6.70 36.38
CA HIS A 79 -10.46 7.35 36.43
C HIS A 79 -10.01 7.78 35.03
N GLY A 80 -10.12 6.90 34.02
CA GLY A 80 -9.77 7.14 32.61
C GLY A 80 -8.30 7.53 32.39
N TYR A 81 -7.51 6.79 31.61
CA TYR A 81 -6.10 7.14 31.36
C TYR A 81 -5.93 8.04 30.13
N ASP A 82 -6.51 7.62 29.00
CA ASP A 82 -6.37 8.33 27.72
C ASP A 82 -7.03 9.70 27.72
N ILE A 83 -8.05 9.89 28.54
CA ILE A 83 -8.78 11.16 28.60
C ILE A 83 -7.92 12.31 29.17
N HIS A 84 -6.98 12.00 30.08
CA HIS A 84 -6.00 12.97 30.59
C HIS A 84 -4.94 13.28 29.53
N LEU A 85 -4.50 12.28 28.77
CA LEU A 85 -3.59 12.49 27.63
C LEU A 85 -4.24 13.34 26.55
N PHE A 86 -5.52 13.10 26.27
CA PHE A 86 -6.32 13.93 25.37
C PHE A 86 -6.42 15.37 25.86
N GLN A 87 -6.69 15.60 27.16
CA GLN A 87 -6.76 16.94 27.73
C GLN A 87 -5.46 17.73 27.51
N GLN A 88 -4.32 17.10 27.80
CA GLN A 88 -3.00 17.70 27.59
C GLN A 88 -2.73 17.98 26.10
N TYR A 89 -3.05 17.00 25.24
CA TYR A 89 -2.92 17.14 23.79
C TYR A 89 -3.74 18.32 23.25
N TRP A 90 -5.01 18.41 23.61
CA TRP A 90 -5.91 19.47 23.15
C TRP A 90 -5.40 20.84 23.55
N THR A 91 -5.09 21.00 24.85
CA THR A 91 -4.62 22.26 25.42
C THR A 91 -3.32 22.72 24.75
N LYS A 92 -2.36 21.80 24.57
CA LYS A 92 -1.07 22.11 23.96
C LYS A 92 -1.17 22.39 22.46
N LYS A 93 -1.96 21.61 21.73
CA LYS A 93 -2.01 21.69 20.26
C LYS A 93 -2.83 22.87 19.75
N TYR A 94 -3.98 23.11 20.37
CA TYR A 94 -4.93 24.11 19.88
C TYR A 94 -4.94 25.41 20.67
N SER A 95 -4.18 25.48 21.79
CA SER A 95 -4.21 26.63 22.70
C SER A 95 -5.61 26.97 23.20
N GLN A 96 -6.50 25.97 23.24
CA GLN A 96 -7.87 26.06 23.75
C GLN A 96 -7.99 25.28 25.06
N PRO A 97 -8.78 25.74 26.04
CA PRO A 97 -8.94 25.02 27.29
C PRO A 97 -9.66 23.69 27.07
N CYS A 98 -9.23 22.66 27.80
CA CYS A 98 -9.91 21.37 27.89
C CYS A 98 -10.23 21.08 29.37
N LEU A 99 -11.50 21.10 29.74
CA LEU A 99 -11.93 21.13 31.14
C LEU A 99 -12.74 19.89 31.53
N PHE A 100 -12.42 19.30 32.68
CA PHE A 100 -13.25 18.27 33.30
C PHE A 100 -14.43 18.91 34.04
N ILE A 101 -15.63 18.42 33.77
CA ILE A 101 -16.86 18.89 34.40
C ILE A 101 -17.52 17.72 35.13
N ASN A 102 -17.83 17.91 36.41
CA ASN A 102 -18.67 16.96 37.11
C ASN A 102 -20.12 17.13 36.64
N PRO A 103 -20.86 16.07 36.30
CA PRO A 103 -22.21 16.22 35.76
C PRO A 103 -23.19 16.97 36.67
N LYS A 104 -22.95 17.00 37.99
CA LYS A 104 -23.74 17.79 38.95
C LYS A 104 -23.59 19.30 38.79
N GLN A 105 -22.59 19.76 38.04
CA GLN A 105 -22.33 21.17 37.75
C GLN A 105 -23.06 21.64 36.49
N LEU A 106 -23.70 20.74 35.74
CA LEU A 106 -24.40 21.09 34.53
C LEU A 106 -25.66 21.91 34.84
N LYS A 107 -25.82 23.02 34.13
CA LYS A 107 -27.00 23.88 34.18
C LYS A 107 -27.51 24.13 32.77
N ILE A 108 -28.82 24.26 32.62
CA ILE A 108 -29.44 24.69 31.37
C ILE A 108 -29.94 26.12 31.53
N GLU A 109 -29.57 26.98 30.59
CA GLU A 109 -30.12 28.33 30.45
C GLU A 109 -30.44 28.58 28.97
N ASN A 110 -31.64 29.05 28.65
CA ASN A 110 -32.06 29.34 27.27
C ASN A 110 -31.77 28.19 26.27
N LYS A 111 -32.01 26.94 26.69
CA LYS A 111 -31.73 25.70 25.92
C LYS A 111 -30.26 25.49 25.55
N LYS A 112 -29.33 26.15 26.25
CA LYS A 112 -27.88 25.92 26.15
C LYS A 112 -27.38 25.32 27.44
N LEU A 113 -26.30 24.53 27.32
CA LEU A 113 -25.67 23.87 28.45
C LEU A 113 -24.53 24.74 28.98
N PHE A 114 -24.44 24.88 30.29
CA PHE A 114 -23.41 25.64 30.97
C PHE A 114 -22.79 24.84 32.11
N ASP A 115 -21.54 25.16 32.42
CA ASP A 115 -20.92 24.82 33.70
C ASP A 115 -21.29 25.88 34.74
N ASN A 116 -22.01 25.47 35.80
CA ASN A 116 -22.46 26.35 36.87
C ASN A 116 -21.31 27.01 37.64
N ASN A 117 -20.11 26.44 37.64
CA ASN A 117 -18.97 27.00 38.37
C ASN A 117 -18.23 28.09 37.60
N THR A 118 -18.09 27.92 36.29
CA THR A 118 -17.30 28.83 35.45
C THR A 118 -18.16 29.73 34.55
N ASN A 119 -19.46 29.44 34.42
CA ASN A 119 -20.38 30.01 33.44
C ASN A 119 -19.95 29.83 31.98
N TYR A 120 -19.06 28.89 31.69
CA TYR A 120 -18.73 28.56 30.30
C TYR A 120 -19.90 27.86 29.60
N SER A 121 -20.21 28.32 28.38
CA SER A 121 -21.13 27.63 27.47
C SER A 121 -20.47 26.36 26.95
N ILE A 122 -21.14 25.22 27.11
CA ILE A 122 -20.68 23.92 26.68
C ILE A 122 -21.30 23.60 25.32
N GLU A 123 -20.50 23.73 24.27
CA GLU A 123 -20.93 23.46 22.89
C GLU A 123 -20.41 22.11 22.37
N GLN A 124 -19.30 21.62 22.93
CA GLN A 124 -18.73 20.34 22.56
C GLN A 124 -18.12 19.62 23.75
N PHE A 125 -18.32 18.31 23.84
CA PHE A 125 -17.84 17.56 24.98
C PHE A 125 -17.67 16.06 24.72
N ILE A 126 -17.06 15.37 25.68
CA ILE A 126 -16.85 13.92 25.69
C ILE A 126 -17.50 13.33 26.94
N PHE A 127 -18.19 12.20 26.78
CA PHE A 127 -18.64 11.39 27.91
C PHE A 127 -17.51 10.49 28.42
N GLU A 128 -17.01 10.80 29.61
CA GLU A 128 -16.17 9.91 30.43
C GLU A 128 -16.97 9.47 31.67
N LEU A 129 -18.19 9.00 31.41
CA LEU A 129 -19.19 8.61 32.42
C LEU A 129 -19.62 7.16 32.24
N HIS A 130 -19.97 6.51 33.34
CA HIS A 130 -20.68 5.24 33.29
C HIS A 130 -22.14 5.43 32.88
N GLN A 131 -22.76 4.38 32.35
CA GLN A 131 -24.15 4.40 31.90
C GLN A 131 -25.13 4.80 33.02
N ASP A 132 -24.89 4.32 34.26
CA ASP A 132 -25.71 4.69 35.41
C ASP A 132 -25.56 6.16 35.80
N GLU A 133 -24.38 6.76 35.60
CA GLU A 133 -24.16 8.20 35.83
C GLU A 133 -24.90 9.05 34.78
N ILE A 134 -25.00 8.57 33.54
CA ILE A 134 -25.80 9.22 32.49
C ILE A 134 -27.29 9.14 32.83
N LEU A 135 -27.79 7.98 33.28
CA LEU A 135 -29.20 7.79 33.64
C LEU A 135 -29.63 8.60 34.88
N GLN A 136 -28.68 9.06 35.69
CA GLN A 136 -28.95 9.91 36.86
C GLN A 136 -29.02 11.41 36.53
N LEU A 137 -28.74 11.80 35.29
CA LEU A 137 -28.92 13.19 34.85
C LEU A 137 -30.41 13.55 34.82
N SER A 138 -30.73 14.81 35.07
CA SER A 138 -32.11 15.30 34.97
C SER A 138 -32.67 15.12 33.57
N ASP A 139 -33.97 14.85 33.46
CA ASP A 139 -34.68 14.68 32.18
C ASP A 139 -34.41 15.84 31.21
N GLU A 140 -34.35 17.08 31.70
CA GLU A 140 -34.05 18.26 30.86
C GLU A 140 -32.68 18.19 30.17
N ILE A 141 -31.65 17.70 30.86
CA ILE A 141 -30.29 17.52 30.33
C ILE A 141 -30.26 16.36 29.32
N LEU A 142 -30.92 15.25 29.65
CA LEU A 142 -31.01 14.11 28.75
C LEU A 142 -31.76 14.49 27.46
N GLU A 143 -32.87 15.21 27.57
CA GLU A 143 -33.60 15.74 26.44
C GLU A 143 -32.72 16.65 25.58
N LEU A 144 -31.90 17.50 26.20
CA LEU A 144 -30.96 18.36 25.48
C LEU A 144 -29.93 17.54 24.70
N PHE A 145 -29.33 16.52 25.32
CA PHE A 145 -28.34 15.64 24.67
C PHE A 145 -28.92 14.84 23.49
N ILE A 146 -30.21 14.48 23.57
CA ILE A 146 -30.90 13.68 22.54
C ILE A 146 -31.41 14.56 21.40
N LYS A 147 -31.99 15.72 21.72
CA LYS A 147 -32.74 16.54 20.74
C LYS A 147 -31.95 17.70 20.16
N ASN A 148 -30.86 18.15 20.79
CA ASN A 148 -30.15 19.35 20.37
C ASN A 148 -28.99 19.06 19.41
N ASN A 149 -29.19 19.37 18.13
CA ASN A 149 -28.18 19.22 17.08
C ASN A 149 -27.00 20.22 17.17
N GLN A 150 -27.05 21.18 18.10
CA GLN A 150 -25.97 22.15 18.31
C GLN A 150 -24.89 21.63 19.26
N LEU A 151 -25.16 20.58 20.05
CA LEU A 151 -24.17 19.96 20.92
C LEU A 151 -23.36 18.94 20.13
N ASN A 152 -22.03 19.11 20.14
CA ASN A 152 -21.12 18.23 19.43
C ASN A 152 -20.41 17.30 20.42
N TYR A 153 -20.77 16.02 20.41
CA TYR A 153 -20.11 15.00 21.23
C TYR A 153 -19.92 13.71 20.43
N ILE A 154 -18.92 12.93 20.83
CA ILE A 154 -18.58 11.64 20.21
C ILE A 154 -19.18 10.49 20.99
N ASN A 155 -19.49 9.41 20.28
CA ASN A 155 -20.35 8.30 20.70
C ASN A 155 -21.72 8.79 21.16
N ASP A 156 -22.67 8.77 20.24
CA ASP A 156 -24.06 9.07 20.59
C ASP A 156 -24.58 8.12 21.68
N LEU A 157 -25.64 8.51 22.40
CA LEU A 157 -26.14 7.70 23.51
C LEU A 157 -26.52 6.27 23.06
N ARG A 158 -27.02 6.05 21.84
CA ARG A 158 -27.34 4.69 21.36
C ARG A 158 -26.06 3.85 21.22
N THR A 159 -24.97 4.46 20.75
CA THR A 159 -23.65 3.82 20.71
C THR A 159 -23.18 3.41 22.10
N ILE A 160 -23.27 4.32 23.07
CA ILE A 160 -22.86 4.06 24.47
C ILE A 160 -23.69 2.94 25.11
N PHE A 161 -25.01 2.93 24.89
CA PHE A 161 -25.93 1.97 25.53
C PHE A 161 -26.03 0.63 24.81
N ILE A 162 -26.02 0.61 23.47
CA ILE A 162 -26.25 -0.62 22.68
C ILE A 162 -24.94 -1.37 22.43
N LEU A 163 -23.88 -0.68 21.96
CA LEU A 163 -22.67 -1.38 21.53
C LEU A 163 -21.84 -1.91 22.70
N HIS A 164 -21.89 -1.27 23.87
CA HIS A 164 -21.21 -1.75 25.06
C HIS A 164 -21.93 -2.94 25.74
N ASP A 165 -23.23 -3.11 25.49
CA ASP A 165 -24.05 -4.13 26.13
C ASP A 165 -23.74 -5.51 25.54
N LYS A 166 -23.30 -6.44 26.40
CA LYS A 166 -22.90 -7.78 25.96
C LYS A 166 -24.07 -8.62 25.45
N ARG A 167 -25.33 -8.25 25.71
CA ARG A 167 -26.50 -8.91 25.10
C ARG A 167 -26.49 -8.75 23.59
N LEU A 168 -25.83 -7.73 23.04
CA LEU A 168 -25.59 -7.61 21.60
C LEU A 168 -24.89 -8.85 21.03
N PHE A 169 -23.98 -9.49 21.77
CA PHE A 169 -23.32 -10.71 21.32
C PHE A 169 -24.28 -11.88 21.13
N SER A 170 -25.40 -11.91 21.86
CA SER A 170 -26.43 -12.93 21.61
C SER A 170 -27.08 -12.75 20.25
N LEU A 171 -27.30 -11.50 19.82
CA LEU A 171 -27.79 -11.18 18.47
C LEU A 171 -26.73 -11.44 17.41
N LEU A 172 -25.48 -11.02 17.64
CA LEU A 172 -24.37 -11.23 16.70
C LEU A 172 -24.01 -12.71 16.52
N SER A 173 -24.27 -13.55 17.53
CA SER A 173 -24.13 -15.01 17.43
C SER A 173 -25.30 -15.71 16.73
N ASN A 174 -26.39 -14.99 16.43
CA ASN A 174 -27.52 -15.51 15.68
C ASN A 174 -27.27 -15.31 14.17
N GLN A 175 -27.06 -16.41 13.45
CA GLN A 175 -26.81 -16.37 12.00
C GLN A 175 -27.91 -15.64 11.24
N GLN A 176 -29.18 -15.92 11.50
CA GLN A 176 -30.31 -15.31 10.77
C GLN A 176 -30.34 -13.80 10.95
N PHE A 177 -30.11 -13.32 12.18
CA PHE A 177 -30.01 -11.89 12.45
C PHE A 177 -28.84 -11.26 11.69
N LEU A 178 -27.69 -11.93 11.69
CA LEU A 178 -26.49 -11.44 11.01
C LEU A 178 -26.64 -11.44 9.47
N TYR A 179 -27.33 -12.44 8.90
CA TYR A 179 -27.72 -12.49 7.49
C TYR A 179 -28.59 -11.29 7.11
N ALA A 180 -29.59 -10.96 7.94
CA ALA A 180 -30.45 -9.80 7.72
C ALA A 180 -29.69 -8.46 7.85
N LEU A 181 -28.66 -8.40 8.70
CA LEU A 181 -27.88 -7.18 8.93
C LEU A 181 -26.84 -6.90 7.83
N LEU A 182 -26.13 -7.92 7.35
CA LEU A 182 -24.92 -7.73 6.52
C LEU A 182 -25.14 -7.85 5.00
N ASN A 183 -26.33 -8.24 4.53
CA ASN A 183 -26.70 -8.44 3.11
C ASN A 183 -25.85 -9.45 2.31
N ASN A 184 -24.56 -9.68 2.61
CA ASN A 184 -23.68 -10.67 1.99
C ASN A 184 -22.59 -11.18 2.97
N SER A 185 -22.42 -12.52 3.03
CA SER A 185 -21.29 -13.25 3.63
C SER A 185 -21.08 -13.24 5.17
N PRO A 186 -22.12 -13.49 6.00
CA PRO A 186 -21.99 -13.51 7.47
C PRO A 186 -21.19 -14.70 8.03
N ASP A 187 -21.01 -15.78 7.27
CA ASP A 187 -20.31 -17.00 7.72
C ASP A 187 -18.85 -16.72 8.12
N THR A 188 -18.22 -15.75 7.45
CA THR A 188 -16.86 -15.32 7.80
C THR A 188 -16.81 -14.40 9.02
N PHE A 189 -17.91 -13.74 9.40
CA PHE A 189 -17.94 -12.85 10.56
C PHE A 189 -18.28 -13.63 11.83
N ILE A 190 -19.24 -14.55 11.76
CA ILE A 190 -19.72 -15.27 12.94
C ILE A 190 -18.63 -16.11 13.62
N GLN A 191 -17.66 -16.61 12.86
CA GLN A 191 -16.50 -17.31 13.41
C GLN A 191 -15.66 -16.45 14.37
N PHE A 192 -15.77 -15.12 14.37
CA PHE A 192 -15.05 -14.25 15.31
C PHE A 192 -15.85 -13.95 16.58
N ILE A 193 -17.14 -14.28 16.60
CA ILE A 193 -18.06 -13.96 17.69
C ILE A 193 -18.24 -15.20 18.57
N PRO A 194 -17.92 -15.14 19.87
CA PRO A 194 -18.17 -16.23 20.79
C PRO A 194 -19.68 -16.42 20.98
N ILE A 195 -20.13 -17.67 21.02
CA ILE A 195 -21.53 -18.01 21.25
C ILE A 195 -21.98 -17.39 22.57
N THR A 196 -23.11 -16.67 22.56
CA THR A 196 -23.58 -15.92 23.73
C THR A 196 -25.09 -16.04 23.86
N TYR A 197 -25.59 -16.23 25.08
CA TYR A 197 -27.02 -16.25 25.38
C TYR A 197 -27.35 -15.34 26.56
N VAL A 198 -28.55 -14.76 26.54
CA VAL A 198 -29.15 -14.19 27.74
C VAL A 198 -29.67 -15.34 28.58
N ILE A 199 -29.30 -15.42 29.87
CA ILE A 199 -29.48 -16.65 30.66
C ILE A 199 -30.95 -17.09 30.74
N ASN A 200 -31.87 -16.14 30.92
CA ASN A 200 -33.31 -16.41 30.98
C ASN A 200 -33.94 -16.85 29.63
N LYS A 201 -33.20 -16.73 28.52
CA LYS A 201 -33.64 -17.13 27.17
C LYS A 201 -33.01 -18.44 26.69
N ILE A 202 -32.20 -19.10 27.51
CA ILE A 202 -31.58 -20.39 27.15
C ILE A 202 -32.65 -21.49 27.10
N PRO A 203 -32.80 -22.22 25.99
CA PRO A 203 -33.70 -23.37 25.93
C PRO A 203 -33.29 -24.49 26.89
N ASN A 204 -34.26 -25.19 27.48
CA ASN A 204 -34.00 -26.26 28.47
C ASN A 204 -33.03 -27.35 27.96
N TYR A 205 -33.13 -27.75 26.68
CA TYR A 205 -32.24 -28.76 26.11
C TYR A 205 -30.77 -28.30 26.05
N LEU A 206 -30.54 -27.01 25.82
CA LEU A 206 -29.21 -26.43 25.75
C LEU A 206 -28.64 -26.19 27.15
N LYS A 207 -29.50 -25.85 28.12
CA LYS A 207 -29.11 -25.63 29.51
C LYS A 207 -28.39 -26.83 30.11
N ASN A 208 -28.89 -28.05 29.85
CA ASN A 208 -28.22 -29.29 30.29
C ASN A 208 -26.83 -29.45 29.67
N SER A 209 -26.67 -29.12 28.39
CA SER A 209 -25.36 -29.16 27.72
C SER A 209 -24.37 -28.16 28.30
N ILE A 210 -24.84 -26.95 28.62
CA ILE A 210 -24.05 -25.90 29.27
C ILE A 210 -23.63 -26.31 30.69
N ILE A 211 -24.51 -26.95 31.46
CA ILE A 211 -24.21 -27.47 32.80
C ILE A 211 -23.14 -28.56 32.72
N ASN A 212 -23.30 -29.53 31.81
CA ASN A 212 -22.37 -30.65 31.64
C ASN A 212 -20.99 -30.22 31.10
N ASN A 213 -20.92 -29.11 30.37
CA ASN A 213 -19.69 -28.57 29.79
C ASN A 213 -19.28 -27.23 30.42
N LYS A 214 -19.49 -27.04 31.74
CA LYS A 214 -19.28 -25.76 32.44
C LYS A 214 -17.91 -25.11 32.17
N GLN A 215 -16.87 -25.90 31.91
CA GLN A 215 -15.52 -25.42 31.61
C GLN A 215 -15.44 -24.54 30.36
N ASP A 216 -16.37 -24.70 29.42
CA ASP A 216 -16.40 -23.99 28.12
C ASP A 216 -17.21 -22.69 28.19
N TRP A 217 -17.69 -22.30 29.38
CA TRP A 217 -18.61 -21.18 29.55
C TRP A 217 -18.20 -20.26 30.70
N CYS A 218 -18.63 -19.02 30.58
CA CYS A 218 -18.50 -18.01 31.63
C CYS A 218 -19.78 -17.17 31.71
N ILE A 219 -20.15 -16.80 32.93
CA ILE A 219 -21.27 -15.93 33.24
C ILE A 219 -20.72 -14.52 33.51
N LYS A 220 -21.33 -13.51 32.90
CA LYS A 220 -20.90 -12.11 33.02
C LYS A 220 -22.11 -11.18 33.13
N PRO A 221 -22.02 -10.07 33.87
CA PRO A 221 -23.03 -9.02 33.80
C PRO A 221 -23.03 -8.40 32.39
N ASN A 222 -24.22 -8.03 31.91
CA ASN A 222 -24.42 -7.49 30.56
C ASN A 222 -23.72 -6.13 30.33
N THR A 223 -23.67 -5.26 31.36
CA THR A 223 -23.20 -3.86 31.29
C THR A 223 -21.88 -3.61 32.01
N ALA A 224 -21.39 -4.56 32.83
CA ALA A 224 -20.16 -4.37 33.60
C ALA A 224 -18.91 -4.35 32.71
N GLY A 225 -17.91 -3.55 33.08
CA GLY A 225 -16.62 -3.48 32.39
C GLY A 225 -15.49 -4.16 33.18
N LYS A 226 -14.26 -4.11 32.66
CA LYS A 226 -13.01 -4.43 33.40
C LYS A 226 -12.90 -5.85 33.99
N GLY A 227 -13.79 -6.75 33.59
CA GLY A 227 -13.82 -8.13 34.09
C GLY A 227 -14.48 -8.29 35.46
N GLU A 228 -15.26 -7.30 35.91
CA GLU A 228 -15.98 -7.33 37.19
C GLU A 228 -17.07 -8.41 37.19
N ASN A 229 -17.17 -9.15 38.31
CA ASN A 229 -18.19 -10.17 38.57
C ASN A 229 -18.30 -11.25 37.48
N ILE A 230 -17.21 -11.61 36.81
CA ILE A 230 -17.19 -12.74 35.87
C ILE A 230 -17.03 -14.04 36.65
N THR A 231 -17.99 -14.96 36.46
CA THR A 231 -17.93 -16.31 37.00
C THR A 231 -17.49 -17.27 35.89
N MET A 232 -16.32 -17.88 36.06
CA MET A 232 -15.80 -18.91 35.15
C MET A 232 -16.36 -20.27 35.56
N GLY A 233 -17.04 -20.96 34.65
CA GLY A 233 -17.59 -22.28 34.97
C GLY A 233 -16.51 -23.31 35.33
N ALA A 234 -15.28 -23.15 34.82
CA ALA A 234 -14.13 -23.96 35.21
C ALA A 234 -13.69 -23.77 36.68
N ASP A 235 -14.00 -22.63 37.31
CA ASP A 235 -13.45 -22.22 38.61
C ASP A 235 -14.43 -22.43 39.78
N VAL A 236 -15.67 -22.82 39.50
CA VAL A 236 -16.73 -23.07 40.51
C VAL A 236 -17.16 -24.53 40.55
N THR A 237 -17.77 -24.97 41.63
CA THR A 237 -18.37 -26.31 41.75
C THR A 237 -19.58 -26.46 40.83
N LEU A 238 -20.04 -27.69 40.59
CA LEU A 238 -21.23 -27.94 39.76
C LEU A 238 -22.49 -27.33 40.40
N ASP A 239 -22.64 -27.43 41.71
CA ASP A 239 -23.79 -26.88 42.44
C ASP A 239 -23.82 -25.35 42.38
N GLU A 240 -22.67 -24.69 42.58
CA GLU A 240 -22.54 -23.24 42.41
C GLU A 240 -22.84 -22.81 40.97
N TRP A 241 -22.36 -23.56 39.97
CA TRP A 241 -22.65 -23.28 38.56
C TRP A 241 -24.13 -23.39 38.23
N ILE A 242 -24.80 -24.44 38.73
CA ILE A 242 -26.24 -24.64 38.55
C ILE A 242 -27.03 -23.52 39.23
N TYR A 243 -26.66 -23.16 40.47
CA TYR A 243 -27.27 -22.04 41.19
C TYR A 243 -27.18 -20.73 40.39
N GLN A 244 -25.98 -20.42 39.87
CA GLN A 244 -25.73 -19.27 39.00
C GLN A 244 -26.46 -19.33 37.65
N LEU A 245 -27.02 -20.47 37.23
CA LEU A 245 -27.86 -20.58 36.04
C LEU A 245 -29.37 -20.58 36.36
N LEU A 246 -29.74 -20.63 37.64
CA LEU A 246 -31.13 -20.70 38.12
C LEU A 246 -31.57 -19.45 38.91
N ASP A 247 -30.65 -18.58 39.33
CA ASP A 247 -30.95 -17.28 39.98
C ASP A 247 -32.01 -16.43 39.23
N SER A 248 -32.99 -15.89 39.95
CA SER A 248 -34.04 -15.05 39.37
C SER A 248 -33.57 -13.72 38.76
N ASN A 249 -32.34 -13.25 39.04
CA ASN A 249 -31.80 -11.97 38.53
C ASN A 249 -31.19 -12.02 37.11
N HIS A 250 -31.40 -13.12 36.37
CA HIS A 250 -30.73 -13.44 35.10
C HIS A 250 -30.93 -12.49 33.91
N GLU A 251 -31.84 -11.51 33.99
CA GLU A 251 -32.00 -10.53 32.91
C GLU A 251 -30.78 -9.60 32.75
N GLN A 252 -30.01 -9.44 33.83
CA GLN A 252 -28.80 -8.63 33.88
C GLN A 252 -27.53 -9.39 33.51
N TRP A 253 -27.65 -10.69 33.20
CA TRP A 253 -26.52 -11.58 33.01
C TRP A 253 -26.57 -12.28 31.66
N ILE A 254 -25.40 -12.51 31.11
CA ILE A 254 -25.22 -13.34 29.92
C ILE A 254 -24.35 -14.54 30.27
N ILE A 255 -24.57 -15.63 29.54
CA ILE A 255 -23.59 -16.69 29.43
C ILE A 255 -22.89 -16.58 28.09
N GLN A 256 -21.58 -16.69 28.07
CA GLN A 256 -20.77 -16.59 26.88
C GLN A 256 -19.76 -17.74 26.84
N GLN A 257 -19.54 -18.28 25.65
CA GLN A 257 -18.52 -19.27 25.40
C GLN A 257 -17.16 -18.71 25.85
N TYR A 258 -16.50 -19.45 26.74
CA TYR A 258 -15.14 -19.15 27.16
C TYR A 258 -14.18 -19.58 26.06
N ILE A 259 -13.28 -18.68 25.68
CA ILE A 259 -12.22 -18.94 24.72
C ILE A 259 -10.90 -18.86 25.48
N SER A 260 -10.15 -19.96 25.49
CA SER A 260 -8.81 -20.00 26.07
C SER A 260 -7.92 -18.94 25.42
N CYS A 261 -7.34 -18.07 26.26
CA CYS A 261 -6.45 -17.03 25.81
C CYS A 261 -5.13 -17.62 25.30
N VAL A 262 -4.56 -16.99 24.28
CA VAL A 262 -3.19 -17.30 23.87
C VAL A 262 -2.25 -16.90 25.00
N GLN A 263 -1.29 -17.78 25.32
CA GLN A 263 -0.32 -17.54 26.37
C GLN A 263 1.01 -17.05 25.81
N TYR A 264 1.59 -16.04 26.46
CA TYR A 264 2.94 -15.57 26.22
C TYR A 264 3.70 -15.57 27.55
N LYS A 265 4.80 -16.35 27.64
CA LYS A 265 5.55 -16.56 28.89
C LYS A 265 4.65 -16.93 30.08
N SER A 266 3.73 -17.87 29.84
CA SER A 266 2.74 -18.34 30.83
C SER A 266 1.72 -17.29 31.31
N MET A 267 1.59 -16.15 30.60
CA MET A 267 0.57 -15.13 30.86
C MET A 267 -0.45 -15.11 29.73
N ASN A 268 -1.73 -14.98 30.08
CA ASN A 268 -2.84 -14.85 29.15
C ASN A 268 -2.84 -13.47 28.49
N LEU A 269 -3.12 -13.44 27.19
CA LEU A 269 -3.07 -12.23 26.36
C LEU A 269 -4.46 -11.77 25.92
N SER A 270 -4.69 -10.45 25.97
CA SER A 270 -5.86 -9.78 25.37
C SER A 270 -5.41 -8.47 24.69
N GLY A 271 -5.83 -8.25 23.45
CA GLY A 271 -5.53 -7.03 22.69
C GLY A 271 -6.75 -6.16 22.44
N LEU A 272 -6.53 -4.87 22.17
CA LEU A 272 -7.56 -3.97 21.66
C LEU A 272 -7.44 -3.82 20.14
N LEU A 273 -8.56 -3.97 19.44
CA LEU A 273 -8.68 -3.57 18.04
C LEU A 273 -9.27 -2.16 17.99
N LEU A 274 -8.52 -1.21 17.45
CA LEU A 274 -8.92 0.19 17.43
C LEU A 274 -9.80 0.46 16.20
N CYS A 275 -11.05 0.86 16.40
CA CYS A 275 -12.02 1.13 15.35
C CYS A 275 -12.75 2.47 15.60
N PHE A 276 -12.71 3.37 14.62
CA PHE A 276 -13.33 4.70 14.71
C PHE A 276 -13.91 5.12 13.34
N ASN A 277 -15.18 5.52 13.27
CA ASN A 277 -15.88 5.97 12.05
C ASN A 277 -15.55 5.14 10.78
N ASP A 278 -15.95 3.86 10.78
CA ASP A 278 -15.73 2.87 9.70
C ASP A 278 -14.26 2.56 9.37
N GLN A 279 -13.31 3.09 10.14
CA GLN A 279 -11.89 2.83 9.96
C GLN A 279 -11.34 1.93 11.08
N CYS A 280 -10.48 0.99 10.71
CA CYS A 280 -9.75 0.12 11.63
C CYS A 280 -8.26 0.51 11.63
N PHE A 281 -7.73 0.83 12.81
CA PHE A 281 -6.38 1.36 13.01
C PHE A 281 -5.35 0.31 13.47
N ASN A 282 -5.67 -0.99 13.30
CA ASN A 282 -4.90 -2.17 13.77
C ASN A 282 -4.99 -2.43 15.28
N ILE A 283 -4.20 -3.40 15.76
CA ILE A 283 -4.10 -3.76 17.18
C ILE A 283 -3.41 -2.63 17.92
N GLY A 284 -4.12 -2.03 18.88
CA GLY A 284 -3.59 -1.07 19.84
C GLY A 284 -2.78 -1.76 20.95
N ILE A 285 -2.96 -1.29 22.18
CA ILE A 285 -2.32 -1.88 23.35
C ILE A 285 -2.71 -3.35 23.53
N ILE A 286 -1.71 -4.15 23.93
CA ILE A 286 -1.89 -5.54 24.31
C ILE A 286 -1.68 -5.64 25.82
N ARG A 287 -2.52 -6.44 26.48
CA ARG A 287 -2.50 -6.70 27.92
C ARG A 287 -2.09 -8.15 28.17
N LEU A 288 -1.27 -8.34 29.19
CA LEU A 288 -0.89 -9.66 29.73
C LEU A 288 -1.37 -9.78 31.17
N SER A 289 -1.79 -10.97 31.58
CA SER A 289 -2.11 -11.27 32.98
C SER A 289 -1.80 -12.74 33.30
N PRO A 290 -1.31 -13.06 34.51
CA PRO A 290 -1.23 -14.45 34.96
C PRO A 290 -2.62 -15.07 35.19
N ASN A 291 -3.66 -14.25 35.34
CA ASN A 291 -5.03 -14.69 35.60
C ASN A 291 -5.76 -15.06 34.30
N LYS A 292 -6.78 -15.91 34.37
CA LYS A 292 -7.64 -16.26 33.22
C LYS A 292 -8.36 -15.04 32.64
N ILE A 293 -8.79 -14.13 33.51
CA ILE A 293 -9.36 -12.83 33.11
C ILE A 293 -8.21 -11.83 32.95
N VAL A 294 -8.00 -11.38 31.72
CA VAL A 294 -6.94 -10.43 31.39
C VAL A 294 -7.41 -8.99 31.66
N ASN A 295 -7.11 -8.50 32.86
CA ASN A 295 -7.26 -7.10 33.24
C ASN A 295 -5.95 -6.57 33.84
N ILE A 296 -5.86 -5.24 33.96
CA ILE A 296 -4.63 -4.56 34.42
C ILE A 296 -4.66 -4.36 35.93
N SER A 297 -5.85 -4.10 36.46
CA SER A 297 -6.09 -3.89 37.89
C SER A 297 -5.61 -5.07 38.75
N ASN A 298 -5.60 -6.30 38.22
CA ASN A 298 -5.19 -7.49 38.96
C ASN A 298 -3.86 -8.06 38.43
N ARG A 299 -2.76 -7.30 38.61
CA ARG A 299 -1.38 -7.69 38.24
C ARG A 299 -1.15 -7.89 36.73
N GLY A 300 -1.89 -7.14 35.91
CA GLY A 300 -1.69 -7.17 34.47
C GLY A 300 -0.61 -6.20 34.01
N TYR A 301 -0.02 -6.47 32.85
CA TYR A 301 1.00 -5.64 32.22
C TYR A 301 0.50 -5.14 30.88
N PHE A 302 0.88 -3.92 30.51
CA PHE A 302 0.85 -3.50 29.13
C PHE A 302 2.09 -3.99 28.40
N ILE A 303 1.91 -4.49 27.19
CA ILE A 303 3.01 -4.76 26.26
C ILE A 303 2.81 -3.95 25.00
N ARG A 304 3.90 -3.30 24.59
CA ARG A 304 4.00 -2.55 23.35
C ARG A 304 4.10 -3.53 22.17
N PRO A 305 3.20 -3.47 21.17
CA PRO A 305 3.44 -4.17 19.92
C PRO A 305 4.66 -3.55 19.24
N TYR A 306 5.67 -4.37 19.00
CA TYR A 306 6.93 -3.96 18.38
C TYR A 306 7.22 -4.86 17.18
N VAL A 307 7.48 -4.23 16.03
CA VAL A 307 7.98 -4.90 14.83
C VAL A 307 9.28 -4.22 14.48
N HIS A 308 10.40 -4.80 14.94
CA HIS A 308 11.73 -4.35 14.57
C HIS A 308 11.85 -4.34 13.04
N GLN A 309 12.38 -3.28 12.44
CA GLN A 309 12.70 -3.25 11.01
C GLN A 309 13.57 -4.48 10.62
N GLU A 310 14.50 -4.89 11.48
CA GLU A 310 15.27 -6.13 11.30
C GLU A 310 14.44 -7.43 11.25
N TYR A 311 13.24 -7.54 11.83
CA TYR A 311 12.42 -8.74 11.64
C TYR A 311 11.82 -8.84 10.23
N ILE A 312 11.89 -7.77 9.42
CA ILE A 312 11.75 -7.86 7.95
C ILE A 312 12.93 -8.62 7.36
N HIS A 313 14.11 -8.65 7.99
CA HIS A 313 15.24 -9.46 7.53
C HIS A 313 15.02 -10.97 7.74
N SER A 314 13.95 -11.42 8.43
CA SER A 314 13.46 -12.81 8.28
C SER A 314 12.89 -13.10 6.87
N MET A 315 12.70 -12.07 6.03
CA MET A 315 12.52 -12.25 4.59
C MET A 315 13.79 -12.82 3.93
N ASN A 316 15.00 -12.60 4.49
CA ASN A 316 16.22 -13.18 3.93
C ASN A 316 16.18 -14.71 3.89
N ASP A 317 15.42 -15.34 4.80
CA ASP A 317 15.19 -16.79 4.83
C ASP A 317 14.20 -17.26 3.75
N ARG A 318 13.42 -16.34 3.15
CA ARG A 318 12.51 -16.65 2.04
C ARG A 318 13.27 -16.65 0.73
N SER A 319 12.97 -17.61 -0.14
CA SER A 319 13.58 -17.67 -1.46
C SER A 319 13.24 -16.45 -2.31
N ILE A 320 14.19 -16.02 -3.14
CA ILE A 320 14.00 -14.96 -4.13
C ILE A 320 12.93 -15.42 -5.12
N LEU A 321 11.93 -14.56 -5.34
CA LEU A 321 10.84 -14.78 -6.25
C LEU A 321 11.22 -14.27 -7.63
N THR A 322 11.50 -15.18 -8.56
CA THR A 322 11.85 -14.81 -9.94
C THR A 322 10.59 -14.59 -10.78
N LYS A 323 10.76 -13.89 -11.89
CA LYS A 323 9.68 -13.62 -12.84
C LYS A 323 9.06 -14.90 -13.39
N GLU A 324 9.87 -15.92 -13.67
CA GLU A 324 9.44 -17.23 -14.15
C GLU A 324 8.52 -17.90 -13.13
N LYS A 325 8.93 -17.95 -11.85
CA LYS A 325 8.11 -18.53 -10.77
C LYS A 325 6.78 -17.80 -10.58
N VAL A 326 6.78 -16.47 -10.67
CA VAL A 326 5.53 -15.69 -10.63
C VAL A 326 4.61 -16.10 -11.77
N HIS A 327 5.16 -16.26 -12.97
CA HIS A 327 4.38 -16.64 -14.14
C HIS A 327 3.88 -18.09 -14.08
N GLU A 328 4.71 -19.04 -13.63
CA GLU A 328 4.31 -20.44 -13.39
C GLU A 328 3.15 -20.50 -12.40
N GLN A 329 3.28 -19.85 -11.24
CA GLN A 329 2.23 -19.80 -10.23
C GLN A 329 0.95 -19.15 -10.76
N LEU A 330 1.05 -18.05 -11.51
CA LEU A 330 -0.13 -17.41 -12.08
C LEU A 330 -0.83 -18.31 -13.10
N ILE A 331 -0.09 -19.05 -13.94
CA ILE A 331 -0.67 -20.00 -14.90
C ILE A 331 -1.39 -21.13 -14.18
N GLU A 332 -0.78 -21.71 -13.14
CA GLU A 332 -1.40 -22.74 -12.30
C GLU A 332 -2.66 -22.21 -11.59
N LEU A 333 -2.59 -21.02 -11.00
CA LEU A 333 -3.67 -20.39 -10.25
C LEU A 333 -4.81 -19.84 -11.11
N LYS A 334 -4.62 -19.68 -12.43
CA LYS A 334 -5.73 -19.38 -13.37
C LYS A 334 -6.82 -20.46 -13.32
N SER A 335 -6.54 -21.65 -12.79
CA SER A 335 -7.52 -22.70 -12.54
C SER A 335 -8.27 -22.59 -11.20
N ILE A 336 -7.83 -21.73 -10.26
CA ILE A 336 -8.29 -21.73 -8.86
C ILE A 336 -8.95 -20.41 -8.41
N ASP A 337 -8.65 -19.25 -9.01
CA ASP A 337 -9.15 -17.96 -8.49
C ASP A 337 -10.27 -17.32 -9.33
N ASN A 338 -11.53 -17.42 -8.87
CA ASN A 338 -12.73 -16.80 -9.47
C ASN A 338 -12.80 -15.26 -9.31
N GLN A 339 -11.78 -14.60 -8.74
CA GLN A 339 -11.83 -13.19 -8.29
C GLN A 339 -11.40 -12.15 -9.34
N TRP A 340 -11.56 -12.44 -10.64
CA TRP A 340 -11.20 -11.51 -11.72
C TRP A 340 -12.21 -10.36 -11.84
N ASN A 341 -13.44 -10.57 -11.35
CA ASN A 341 -14.56 -9.66 -11.47
C ASN A 341 -14.70 -8.65 -10.30
N GLN A 342 -13.72 -8.60 -9.38
CA GLN A 342 -13.80 -7.73 -8.21
C GLN A 342 -12.50 -6.95 -7.99
N SER A 343 -12.58 -5.62 -8.12
CA SER A 343 -11.49 -4.67 -7.79
C SER A 343 -10.14 -5.05 -8.44
N ALA A 344 -10.15 -5.57 -9.67
CA ALA A 344 -8.96 -6.09 -10.34
C ALA A 344 -8.44 -5.08 -11.38
N TYR A 345 -7.16 -4.70 -11.25
CA TYR A 345 -6.39 -4.01 -12.26
C TYR A 345 -5.46 -5.02 -12.95
N ILE A 346 -5.72 -5.25 -14.23
CA ILE A 346 -5.00 -6.22 -15.06
C ILE A 346 -4.00 -5.46 -15.93
N SER A 347 -2.74 -5.90 -15.96
CA SER A 347 -1.73 -5.31 -16.83
C SER A 347 -0.87 -6.35 -17.52
N ALA A 348 -0.53 -6.11 -18.78
CA ALA A 348 0.39 -6.97 -19.52
C ALA A 348 1.84 -6.78 -19.01
N SER A 349 2.57 -7.88 -18.82
CA SER A 349 4.00 -7.84 -18.54
C SER A 349 4.78 -7.53 -19.83
N GLY A 350 5.79 -6.66 -19.74
CA GLY A 350 6.49 -6.13 -20.90
C GLY A 350 7.61 -7.03 -21.46
N GLY A 351 7.49 -8.35 -21.35
CA GLY A 351 8.53 -9.30 -21.78
C GLY A 351 8.60 -9.50 -23.30
N SER A 352 9.82 -9.72 -23.81
CA SER A 352 10.12 -9.96 -25.23
C SER A 352 9.92 -11.42 -25.69
N GLY A 353 9.50 -12.32 -24.79
CA GLY A 353 9.40 -13.77 -25.03
C GLY A 353 8.10 -14.28 -25.67
N GLY A 354 7.34 -13.43 -26.37
CA GLY A 354 6.19 -13.85 -27.20
C GLY A 354 4.91 -14.32 -26.47
N LYS A 355 4.95 -14.82 -25.24
CA LYS A 355 3.75 -15.18 -24.46
C LYS A 355 3.19 -13.98 -23.71
N HIS A 356 1.95 -13.57 -24.02
CA HIS A 356 1.22 -12.53 -23.30
C HIS A 356 0.91 -13.00 -21.87
N LEU A 357 1.62 -12.42 -20.91
CA LEU A 357 1.43 -12.69 -19.49
C LEU A 357 0.76 -11.48 -18.83
N TYR A 358 -0.28 -11.74 -18.05
CA TYR A 358 -1.05 -10.70 -17.35
C TYR A 358 -0.80 -10.80 -15.85
N PHE A 359 -0.52 -9.67 -15.23
CA PHE A 359 -0.41 -9.56 -13.79
C PHE A 359 -1.63 -8.82 -13.23
N ILE A 360 -2.22 -9.36 -12.17
CA ILE A 360 -3.45 -8.86 -11.56
C ILE A 360 -3.12 -8.23 -10.23
N THR A 361 -3.60 -7.01 -10.04
CA THR A 361 -3.42 -6.19 -8.83
C THR A 361 -4.75 -5.65 -8.37
N ASP A 362 -4.85 -5.18 -7.12
CA ASP A 362 -6.08 -4.53 -6.65
C ASP A 362 -6.10 -3.04 -7.05
N ILE A 363 -7.25 -2.55 -7.53
CA ILE A 363 -7.39 -1.15 -8.01
C ILE A 363 -7.08 -0.15 -6.90
N LYS A 364 -7.65 -0.33 -5.69
CA LYS A 364 -7.45 0.60 -4.58
C LYS A 364 -6.00 0.62 -4.12
N GLN A 365 -5.34 -0.53 -4.11
CA GLN A 365 -3.92 -0.64 -3.76
C GLN A 365 -3.02 0.03 -4.81
N ASN A 366 -3.34 -0.09 -6.10
CA ASN A 366 -2.61 0.61 -7.16
C ASN A 366 -2.73 2.13 -7.03
N LEU A 367 -3.95 2.64 -6.82
CA LEU A 367 -4.17 4.07 -6.62
C LEU A 367 -3.44 4.59 -5.38
N LEU A 368 -3.43 3.82 -4.28
CA LEU A 368 -2.67 4.18 -3.09
C LEU A 368 -1.16 4.24 -3.36
N GLN A 369 -0.60 3.26 -4.08
CA GLN A 369 0.81 3.28 -4.48
C GLN A 369 1.14 4.50 -5.35
N ARG A 370 0.28 4.83 -6.33
CA ARG A 370 0.44 6.01 -7.18
C ARG A 370 0.41 7.28 -6.34
N LYS A 371 -0.52 7.38 -5.39
CA LYS A 371 -0.63 8.53 -4.50
C LYS A 371 0.62 8.75 -3.65
N ILE A 372 1.14 7.70 -3.02
CA ILE A 372 2.38 7.77 -2.23
C ILE A 372 3.55 8.27 -3.08
N LEU A 373 3.67 7.81 -4.33
CA LEU A 373 4.70 8.29 -5.25
C LEU A 373 4.48 9.75 -5.66
N VAL A 374 3.24 10.17 -5.93
CA VAL A 374 2.90 11.57 -6.27
C VAL A 374 3.17 12.52 -5.09
N ASP A 375 2.89 12.12 -3.86
CA ASP A 375 3.20 12.91 -2.67
C ASP A 375 4.72 13.19 -2.57
N MET A 376 5.55 12.21 -2.92
CA MET A 376 7.01 12.40 -3.08
C MET A 376 7.32 13.33 -4.27
N MET A 377 6.66 13.15 -5.41
CA MET A 377 6.88 13.99 -6.61
C MET A 377 6.60 15.48 -6.35
N LEU A 378 5.53 15.80 -5.63
CA LEU A 378 5.20 17.17 -5.24
C LEU A 378 6.26 17.76 -4.31
N LYS A 379 6.67 17.01 -3.27
CA LYS A 379 7.72 17.44 -2.32
C LYS A 379 9.08 17.67 -2.98
N GLN A 380 9.37 16.96 -4.08
CA GLN A 380 10.64 17.03 -4.81
C GLN A 380 10.60 17.97 -6.03
N ASN A 381 9.53 18.77 -6.19
CA ASN A 381 9.31 19.65 -7.35
C ASN A 381 9.40 18.92 -8.70
N ILE A 382 9.10 17.62 -8.71
CA ILE A 382 9.03 16.82 -9.93
C ILE A 382 7.80 17.28 -10.72
N ILE A 383 6.64 17.36 -10.06
CA ILE A 383 5.37 17.84 -10.63
C ILE A 383 4.75 18.92 -9.74
N SER A 384 3.93 19.80 -10.31
CA SER A 384 3.19 20.86 -9.64
C SER A 384 1.73 20.92 -10.13
N HIS A 385 0.85 21.55 -9.35
CA HIS A 385 -0.55 21.76 -9.74
C HIS A 385 -0.73 22.70 -10.96
N ASN A 386 0.29 23.47 -11.32
CA ASN A 386 0.26 24.39 -12.46
C ASN A 386 0.78 23.74 -13.75
N ASP A 387 1.25 22.50 -13.70
CA ASP A 387 1.82 21.82 -14.87
C ASP A 387 0.72 21.43 -15.87
N ILE A 388 1.04 21.56 -17.15
CA ILE A 388 0.26 21.07 -18.29
C ILE A 388 1.07 19.96 -18.97
N CYS A 389 0.56 18.75 -18.83
CA CYS A 389 1.27 17.52 -19.14
C CYS A 389 0.77 16.89 -20.44
N LEU A 390 1.59 16.85 -21.48
CA LEU A 390 1.29 16.15 -22.73
C LEU A 390 1.71 14.67 -22.65
N ASN A 391 0.73 13.76 -22.63
CA ASN A 391 0.98 12.33 -22.44
C ASN A 391 0.87 11.52 -23.75
N LEU A 392 2.01 11.02 -24.21
CA LEU A 392 2.19 10.23 -25.43
C LEU A 392 2.54 8.75 -25.15
N PHE A 393 2.25 8.24 -23.95
CA PHE A 393 2.45 6.80 -23.67
C PHE A 393 1.41 5.90 -24.39
N GLN A 394 1.73 4.61 -24.52
CA GLN A 394 0.88 3.62 -25.19
C GLN A 394 -0.39 3.30 -24.38
N SER A 395 -1.56 3.33 -25.04
CA SER A 395 -2.88 3.02 -24.44
C SER A 395 -3.47 1.66 -24.84
N ASN A 396 -2.85 0.92 -25.77
CA ASN A 396 -3.38 -0.35 -26.28
C ASN A 396 -2.88 -1.58 -25.49
N TYR A 397 -3.51 -2.73 -25.75
CA TYR A 397 -3.09 -4.07 -25.28
C TYR A 397 -2.98 -4.23 -23.75
N ILE A 398 -3.81 -3.50 -23.00
CA ILE A 398 -3.81 -3.55 -21.53
C ILE A 398 -2.42 -3.13 -20.98
N TYR A 399 -1.71 -2.29 -21.74
CA TYR A 399 -0.47 -1.67 -21.31
C TYR A 399 -0.78 -0.45 -20.45
N ARG A 400 0.05 -0.24 -19.42
CA ARG A 400 -0.31 0.54 -18.23
C ARG A 400 0.23 1.97 -18.20
N SER A 401 1.25 2.30 -19.00
CA SER A 401 1.96 3.57 -18.86
C SER A 401 1.05 4.77 -19.14
N PHE A 402 0.20 4.72 -20.16
CA PHE A 402 -0.70 5.84 -20.46
C PHE A 402 -1.62 6.20 -19.29
N GLU A 403 -2.28 5.20 -18.69
CA GLU A 403 -3.19 5.40 -17.57
C GLU A 403 -2.45 5.79 -16.28
N ILE A 404 -1.30 5.19 -15.98
CA ILE A 404 -0.48 5.56 -14.81
C ILE A 404 -0.12 7.06 -14.81
N PHE A 405 0.31 7.59 -15.95
CA PHE A 405 0.76 8.99 -16.02
C PHE A 405 -0.41 9.99 -16.01
N ASN A 406 -1.58 9.61 -16.53
CA ASN A 406 -2.80 10.40 -16.37
C ASN A 406 -3.26 10.43 -14.91
N ASP A 407 -3.13 9.31 -14.20
CA ASP A 407 -3.42 9.22 -12.77
C ASP A 407 -2.45 10.07 -11.94
N PHE A 408 -1.16 10.07 -12.26
CA PHE A 408 -0.20 10.95 -11.58
C PHE A 408 -0.60 12.42 -11.70
N CYS A 409 -0.99 12.85 -12.89
CA CYS A 409 -1.47 14.22 -13.10
C CYS A 409 -2.75 14.51 -12.30
N SER A 410 -3.71 13.59 -12.33
CA SER A 410 -4.99 13.73 -11.62
C SER A 410 -4.80 13.80 -10.11
N ILE A 411 -3.93 12.96 -9.54
CA ILE A 411 -3.61 12.97 -8.10
C ILE A 411 -2.85 14.24 -7.71
N ALA A 412 -1.94 14.72 -8.58
CA ALA A 412 -1.19 15.95 -8.38
C ALA A 412 -2.03 17.24 -8.57
N ASN A 413 -3.29 17.12 -9.02
CA ASN A 413 -4.16 18.22 -9.42
C ASN A 413 -3.54 19.11 -10.50
N CYS A 414 -2.86 18.52 -11.50
CA CYS A 414 -2.35 19.24 -12.66
C CYS A 414 -3.13 18.89 -13.93
N THR A 415 -2.91 19.63 -15.02
CA THR A 415 -3.62 19.39 -16.28
C THR A 415 -2.93 18.25 -17.05
N THR A 416 -3.69 17.27 -17.55
CA THR A 416 -3.20 16.23 -18.47
C THR A 416 -3.86 16.33 -19.84
N LEU A 417 -3.06 16.19 -20.90
CA LEU A 417 -3.47 16.13 -22.30
C LEU A 417 -3.23 14.68 -22.80
N PRO A 418 -4.24 13.79 -22.70
CA PRO A 418 -4.07 12.36 -22.92
C PRO A 418 -4.10 12.01 -24.42
N MET A 419 -3.00 12.29 -25.14
CA MET A 419 -2.92 12.14 -26.60
C MET A 419 -2.51 10.74 -27.05
N SER A 420 -1.86 9.93 -26.22
CA SER A 420 -1.40 8.56 -26.52
C SER A 420 -0.35 8.46 -27.63
N ALA A 421 0.37 7.34 -27.65
CA ALA A 421 1.46 7.11 -28.62
C ALA A 421 0.97 6.99 -30.08
N ASN A 422 -0.29 6.64 -30.31
CA ASN A 422 -0.81 6.35 -31.66
C ASN A 422 -1.33 7.58 -32.39
N THR A 423 -1.46 8.72 -31.72
CA THR A 423 -1.97 9.93 -32.35
C THR A 423 -0.98 10.49 -33.35
N ASN A 424 -1.50 11.00 -34.46
CA ASN A 424 -0.72 11.61 -35.54
C ASN A 424 0.09 12.80 -35.00
N ASP A 425 1.32 12.94 -35.48
CA ASP A 425 2.24 13.99 -35.01
C ASP A 425 1.73 15.41 -35.36
N GLU A 426 0.96 15.55 -36.45
CA GLU A 426 0.33 16.84 -36.81
C GLU A 426 -0.72 17.27 -35.78
N ASP A 427 -1.56 16.35 -35.32
CA ASP A 427 -2.56 16.62 -34.27
C ASP A 427 -1.90 16.93 -32.93
N ILE A 428 -0.81 16.21 -32.61
CA ILE A 428 -0.01 16.50 -31.42
C ILE A 428 0.58 17.90 -31.49
N LEU A 429 1.10 18.31 -32.65
CA LEU A 429 1.65 19.63 -32.84
C LEU A 429 0.60 20.73 -32.69
N ASN A 430 -0.61 20.54 -33.23
CA ASN A 430 -1.74 21.45 -33.04
C ASN A 430 -2.10 21.60 -31.55
N ILE A 431 -2.07 20.51 -30.79
CA ILE A 431 -2.31 20.51 -29.34
C ILE A 431 -1.20 21.22 -28.58
N ILE A 432 0.07 21.04 -28.98
CA ILE A 432 1.21 21.77 -28.41
C ILE A 432 1.04 23.27 -28.62
N GLU A 433 0.71 23.69 -29.85
CA GLU A 433 0.52 25.10 -30.20
C GLU A 433 -0.65 25.74 -29.41
N TYR A 434 -1.75 25.00 -29.22
CA TYR A 434 -2.94 25.49 -28.54
C TYR A 434 -2.79 25.56 -27.01
N PHE A 435 -2.39 24.46 -26.38
CA PHE A 435 -2.38 24.32 -24.92
C PHE A 435 -1.05 24.68 -24.26
N LYS A 436 0.05 24.77 -25.04
CA LYS A 436 1.40 25.09 -24.56
C LYS A 436 1.83 24.24 -23.34
N PRO A 437 1.81 22.90 -23.45
CA PRO A 437 2.25 22.02 -22.37
C PRO A 437 3.72 22.30 -21.98
N ASN A 438 4.01 22.38 -20.68
CA ASN A 438 5.38 22.52 -20.18
C ASN A 438 6.06 21.16 -19.90
N ILE A 439 5.29 20.07 -19.77
CA ILE A 439 5.82 18.72 -19.55
C ILE A 439 5.43 17.79 -20.71
N LEU A 440 6.41 17.12 -21.30
CA LEU A 440 6.21 16.08 -22.32
C LEU A 440 6.47 14.69 -21.74
N MET A 441 5.54 13.75 -21.92
CA MET A 441 5.62 12.41 -21.34
C MET A 441 5.54 11.33 -22.42
N GLY A 442 6.44 10.35 -22.42
CA GLY A 442 6.37 9.25 -23.38
C GLY A 442 7.52 8.26 -23.25
N SER A 443 7.49 7.19 -24.05
CA SER A 443 8.69 6.34 -24.19
C SER A 443 9.76 7.08 -24.99
N PRO A 444 11.06 6.91 -24.70
CA PRO A 444 12.14 7.52 -25.47
C PRO A 444 11.97 7.38 -26.99
N TYR A 445 11.53 6.21 -27.47
CA TYR A 445 11.23 5.99 -28.88
C TYR A 445 10.14 6.93 -29.41
N ARG A 446 8.97 7.02 -28.73
CA ARG A 446 7.85 7.85 -29.20
C ARG A 446 8.20 9.34 -29.20
N LEU A 447 8.99 9.76 -28.22
CA LEU A 447 9.50 11.13 -28.11
C LEU A 447 10.48 11.45 -29.26
N MET A 448 11.36 10.52 -29.63
CA MET A 448 12.23 10.66 -30.80
C MET A 448 11.44 10.77 -32.10
N GLN A 449 10.36 10.00 -32.27
CA GLN A 449 9.50 10.12 -33.47
C GLN A 449 8.93 11.53 -33.61
N LEU A 450 8.41 12.10 -32.52
CA LEU A 450 7.89 13.46 -32.51
C LEU A 450 9.00 14.48 -32.81
N ALA A 451 10.20 14.29 -32.24
CA ALA A 451 11.33 15.16 -32.48
C ALA A 451 11.75 15.17 -33.96
N PHE A 452 11.86 14.00 -34.60
CA PHE A 452 12.15 13.90 -36.04
C PHE A 452 11.04 14.52 -36.91
N PHE A 453 9.78 14.39 -36.49
CA PHE A 453 8.69 15.02 -37.20
C PHE A 453 8.80 16.55 -37.12
N ILE A 454 9.02 17.10 -35.92
CA ILE A 454 9.16 18.56 -35.70
C ILE A 454 10.35 19.13 -36.48
N GLU A 455 11.50 18.45 -36.45
CA GLU A 455 12.68 18.87 -37.21
C GLU A 455 12.37 19.03 -38.71
N LYS A 456 11.60 18.11 -39.29
CA LYS A 456 11.20 18.15 -40.70
C LYS A 456 10.17 19.22 -41.06
N GLN A 457 9.42 19.73 -40.09
CA GLN A 457 8.36 20.70 -40.35
C GLN A 457 8.88 22.15 -40.49
N GLU A 458 10.18 22.40 -40.26
CA GLU A 458 10.79 23.75 -40.26
C GLU A 458 10.02 24.78 -39.41
N LYS A 459 9.28 24.30 -38.41
CA LYS A 459 8.35 25.11 -37.60
C LYS A 459 9.04 25.77 -36.40
N LYS A 460 8.32 26.72 -35.78
CA LYS A 460 8.71 27.54 -34.61
C LYS A 460 9.25 26.68 -33.44
N GLU A 461 10.12 27.30 -32.63
CA GLU A 461 10.68 26.72 -31.41
C GLU A 461 9.61 26.12 -30.48
N ILE A 462 9.78 24.84 -30.12
CA ILE A 462 8.93 24.12 -29.17
C ILE A 462 9.74 23.88 -27.90
N ASN A 463 9.23 24.39 -26.79
CA ASN A 463 9.93 24.37 -25.52
C ASN A 463 9.18 23.52 -24.50
N PHE A 464 9.88 22.60 -23.84
CA PHE A 464 9.40 21.88 -22.67
C PHE A 464 10.34 22.12 -21.48
N GLU A 465 9.78 22.32 -20.30
CA GLU A 465 10.57 22.46 -19.06
C GLU A 465 11.11 21.11 -18.59
N LYS A 466 10.28 20.05 -18.72
CA LYS A 466 10.62 18.70 -18.28
C LYS A 466 10.13 17.65 -19.28
N ILE A 467 10.90 16.57 -19.43
CA ILE A 467 10.51 15.38 -20.20
C ILE A 467 10.44 14.19 -19.26
N TYR A 468 9.27 13.53 -19.20
CA TYR A 468 9.08 12.30 -18.43
C TYR A 468 9.22 11.10 -19.34
N PHE A 469 10.03 10.13 -18.94
CA PHE A 469 10.24 8.92 -19.70
C PHE A 469 10.15 7.65 -18.85
N ALA A 470 9.74 6.57 -19.50
CA ALA A 470 9.64 5.25 -18.91
C ALA A 470 9.77 4.18 -20.00
N CYS A 471 9.68 2.90 -19.60
CA CYS A 471 9.74 1.71 -20.46
C CYS A 471 11.12 1.41 -21.06
N GLU A 472 11.93 2.43 -21.35
CA GLU A 472 13.27 2.34 -21.94
C GLU A 472 14.22 3.30 -21.24
N SER A 473 15.51 3.00 -21.32
CA SER A 473 16.56 3.92 -20.87
C SER A 473 16.70 5.07 -21.86
N LEU A 474 16.99 6.26 -21.34
CA LEU A 474 17.28 7.44 -22.15
C LEU A 474 18.78 7.71 -22.12
N ASP A 475 19.46 7.52 -23.25
CA ASP A 475 20.90 7.77 -23.39
C ASP A 475 21.23 9.24 -23.71
N GLU A 476 22.51 9.57 -23.61
CA GLU A 476 23.01 10.94 -23.78
C GLU A 476 22.82 11.47 -25.20
N ILE A 477 22.91 10.61 -26.22
CA ILE A 477 22.70 10.99 -27.64
C ILE A 477 21.25 11.47 -27.83
N LYS A 478 20.27 10.73 -27.32
CA LYS A 478 18.85 11.14 -27.36
C LYS A 478 18.59 12.40 -26.52
N GLN A 479 19.23 12.53 -25.36
CA GLN A 479 19.13 13.75 -24.55
C GLN A 479 19.69 14.98 -25.30
N ASN A 480 20.82 14.84 -25.98
CA ASN A 480 21.38 15.93 -26.77
C ASN A 480 20.44 16.32 -27.93
N TYR A 481 19.82 15.33 -28.57
CA TYR A 481 18.82 15.57 -29.61
C TYR A 481 17.56 16.26 -29.07
N PHE A 482 17.03 15.82 -27.92
CA PHE A 482 15.91 16.50 -27.25
C PHE A 482 16.25 17.90 -26.78
N LYS A 483 17.48 18.14 -26.32
CA LYS A 483 17.94 19.49 -25.95
C LYS A 483 17.95 20.42 -27.16
N HIS A 484 18.27 19.92 -28.35
CA HIS A 484 18.25 20.69 -29.59
C HIS A 484 16.82 20.96 -30.08
N ILE A 485 15.96 19.95 -30.12
CA ILE A 485 14.62 20.04 -30.73
C ILE A 485 13.55 20.57 -29.76
N PHE A 486 13.61 20.18 -28.49
CA PHE A 486 12.62 20.50 -27.47
C PHE A 486 13.08 21.58 -26.48
N HIS A 487 14.33 22.06 -26.62
CA HIS A 487 14.99 23.01 -25.70
C HIS A 487 14.90 22.59 -24.22
N CYS A 488 14.83 21.29 -23.95
CA CYS A 488 14.65 20.73 -22.62
C CYS A 488 15.98 20.19 -22.09
N SER A 489 16.24 20.38 -20.79
CA SER A 489 17.42 19.84 -20.10
C SER A 489 17.10 19.07 -18.83
N ILE A 490 15.81 18.88 -18.52
CA ILE A 490 15.36 18.13 -17.34
C ILE A 490 14.57 16.91 -17.79
N TYR A 491 15.15 15.75 -17.54
CA TYR A 491 14.65 14.42 -17.87
C TYR A 491 14.32 13.67 -16.58
N ILE A 492 13.09 13.16 -16.48
CA ILE A 492 12.60 12.45 -15.30
C ILE A 492 12.24 11.02 -15.70
N GLY A 493 13.10 10.07 -15.34
CA GLY A 493 12.85 8.64 -15.53
C GLY A 493 11.93 8.07 -14.47
N PHE A 494 11.05 7.15 -14.86
CA PHE A 494 10.20 6.38 -13.95
C PHE A 494 10.55 4.89 -14.00
N TYR A 495 10.72 4.27 -12.83
CA TYR A 495 11.15 2.90 -12.68
C TYR A 495 10.09 2.01 -12.03
N GLY A 496 9.89 0.84 -12.62
CA GLY A 496 8.92 -0.15 -12.16
C GLY A 496 8.57 -1.22 -13.19
N SER A 497 7.69 -2.14 -12.78
CA SER A 497 7.24 -3.27 -13.61
C SER A 497 5.72 -3.46 -13.56
N ALA A 498 5.19 -4.49 -14.24
CA ALA A 498 3.75 -4.80 -14.13
C ALA A 498 3.46 -5.37 -12.73
N GLU A 499 4.39 -6.22 -12.30
CA GLU A 499 4.40 -7.00 -11.09
C GLU A 499 4.55 -6.09 -9.86
N ALA A 500 5.56 -5.22 -9.82
CA ALA A 500 5.84 -4.34 -8.69
C ALA A 500 5.11 -2.98 -8.74
N GLY A 501 4.58 -2.61 -9.91
CA GLY A 501 4.10 -1.27 -10.19
C GLY A 501 5.26 -0.28 -10.38
N VAL A 502 4.93 1.00 -10.61
CA VAL A 502 5.92 2.09 -10.61
C VAL A 502 6.13 2.50 -9.16
N PHE A 503 7.37 2.44 -8.69
CA PHE A 503 7.69 2.68 -7.28
C PHE A 503 8.85 3.65 -7.07
N ALA A 504 9.54 4.06 -8.14
CA ALA A 504 10.63 5.02 -8.07
C ALA A 504 10.61 5.96 -9.27
N CYS A 505 11.09 7.19 -9.08
CA CYS A 505 11.28 8.17 -10.16
C CYS A 505 12.50 9.05 -9.88
N GLN A 506 13.06 9.65 -10.92
CA GLN A 506 14.17 10.60 -10.77
C GLN A 506 13.64 11.96 -10.28
N SER A 507 14.50 12.74 -9.62
CA SER A 507 14.22 14.17 -9.38
C SER A 507 15.04 15.02 -10.35
N PRO A 508 14.74 16.32 -10.52
CA PRO A 508 15.53 17.20 -11.38
C PRO A 508 17.04 17.18 -11.07
N LYS A 509 17.40 17.00 -9.79
CA LYS A 509 18.79 16.82 -9.32
C LYS A 509 19.51 15.64 -9.97
N TYR A 510 18.77 14.59 -10.32
CA TYR A 510 19.30 13.33 -10.84
C TYR A 510 19.00 13.13 -12.33
N SER A 511 18.56 14.16 -13.04
CA SER A 511 18.04 14.10 -14.41
C SER A 511 18.98 13.45 -15.44
N SER A 512 20.29 13.59 -15.28
CA SER A 512 21.31 13.03 -16.19
C SER A 512 21.98 11.78 -15.63
N THR A 513 21.46 11.25 -14.52
CA THR A 513 22.02 10.08 -13.84
C THR A 513 21.13 8.86 -14.04
N LYS A 514 21.50 7.72 -13.44
CA LYS A 514 20.63 6.56 -13.33
C LYS A 514 20.11 6.35 -11.90
N ILE A 515 20.07 7.42 -11.12
CA ILE A 515 19.64 7.41 -9.72
C ILE A 515 18.15 7.74 -9.66
N TYR A 516 17.40 6.91 -8.94
CA TYR A 516 15.96 7.02 -8.71
C TYR A 516 15.68 7.15 -7.22
N LEU A 517 14.72 8.00 -6.90
CA LEU A 517 14.17 8.18 -5.56
C LEU A 517 12.95 7.29 -5.38
N TYR A 518 12.82 6.64 -4.21
CA TYR A 518 11.67 5.82 -3.88
C TYR A 518 11.20 6.02 -2.43
N PRO A 519 9.87 5.99 -2.15
CA PRO A 519 9.35 6.03 -0.78
C PRO A 519 9.65 4.73 -0.02
N LYS A 520 10.33 4.82 1.13
CA LYS A 520 10.63 3.64 1.96
C LYS A 520 9.37 2.99 2.54
N GLU A 521 8.27 3.73 2.64
CA GLU A 521 6.96 3.18 3.04
C GLU A 521 6.29 2.36 1.93
N LEU A 522 6.67 2.58 0.66
CA LEU A 522 6.07 1.93 -0.50
C LEU A 522 6.75 0.60 -0.84
N VAL A 523 8.08 0.58 -0.87
CA VAL A 523 8.88 -0.61 -1.20
C VAL A 523 10.06 -0.76 -0.26
N HIS A 524 10.41 -2.02 0.03
CA HIS A 524 11.70 -2.39 0.56
C HIS A 524 12.57 -2.92 -0.58
N ILE A 525 13.82 -2.47 -0.65
CA ILE A 525 14.77 -2.83 -1.71
C ILE A 525 16.00 -3.46 -1.08
N GLU A 526 16.39 -4.62 -1.59
CA GLU A 526 17.63 -5.33 -1.27
C GLU A 526 18.52 -5.40 -2.53
N ILE A 527 19.84 -5.41 -2.35
CA ILE A 527 20.80 -5.65 -3.43
C ILE A 527 21.52 -6.96 -3.16
N ILE A 528 21.33 -7.95 -4.02
CA ILE A 528 21.93 -9.29 -3.87
C ILE A 528 22.69 -9.61 -5.15
N ASN A 529 24.02 -9.72 -5.06
CA ASN A 529 24.88 -9.90 -6.24
C ASN A 529 24.58 -8.86 -7.34
N SER A 530 24.44 -7.60 -6.92
CA SER A 530 24.04 -6.45 -7.74
C SER A 530 22.62 -6.50 -8.32
N LYS A 531 21.82 -7.55 -8.07
CA LYS A 531 20.41 -7.61 -8.50
C LYS A 531 19.53 -6.79 -7.57
N ILE A 532 18.58 -6.08 -8.16
CA ILE A 532 17.58 -5.31 -7.44
C ILE A 532 16.42 -6.24 -7.06
N ILE A 533 16.30 -6.51 -5.77
CA ILE A 533 15.25 -7.35 -5.19
C ILE A 533 14.26 -6.43 -4.47
N VAL A 534 12.98 -6.53 -4.82
CA VAL A 534 11.94 -5.60 -4.34
C VAL A 534 10.85 -6.35 -3.59
N THR A 535 10.45 -5.80 -2.44
CA THR A 535 9.24 -6.20 -1.72
C THR A 535 8.27 -5.02 -1.70
N ASN A 536 7.10 -5.18 -2.30
CA ASN A 536 6.06 -4.15 -2.25
C ASN A 536 5.31 -4.22 -0.91
N LEU A 537 5.27 -3.09 -0.20
CA LEU A 537 4.80 -3.00 1.18
C LEU A 537 3.31 -2.66 1.30
N ILE A 538 2.67 -2.29 0.18
CA ILE A 538 1.29 -1.81 0.11
C ILE A 538 0.37 -2.82 -0.60
N ARG A 539 0.87 -3.52 -1.61
CA ARG A 539 0.11 -4.52 -2.38
C ARG A 539 -0.14 -5.78 -1.56
N LYS A 540 -1.41 -6.18 -1.46
CA LYS A 540 -1.88 -7.39 -0.76
C LYS A 540 -2.37 -8.47 -1.72
N ARG A 541 -2.97 -8.10 -2.85
CA ARG A 541 -3.34 -9.06 -3.92
C ARG A 541 -2.08 -9.41 -4.71
N ASN A 542 -1.83 -10.71 -4.91
CA ASN A 542 -0.62 -11.23 -5.58
C ASN A 542 0.66 -10.59 -5.04
N GLN A 543 0.82 -10.64 -3.72
CA GLN A 543 1.91 -9.96 -3.05
C GLN A 543 3.27 -10.46 -3.53
N LEU A 544 4.14 -9.52 -3.86
CA LEU A 544 5.52 -9.78 -4.23
C LEU A 544 6.43 -9.54 -3.04
N ILE A 545 7.05 -10.62 -2.56
CA ILE A 545 8.05 -10.61 -1.50
C ILE A 545 9.35 -11.09 -2.11
N ARG A 546 10.41 -10.29 -1.95
CA ARG A 546 11.74 -10.53 -2.54
C ARG A 546 11.71 -10.85 -4.02
N PHE A 547 10.99 -10.02 -4.78
CA PHE A 547 10.86 -10.18 -6.22
C PHE A 547 12.13 -9.69 -6.93
N ASP A 548 12.75 -10.57 -7.71
CA ASP A 548 13.86 -10.22 -8.60
C ASP A 548 13.31 -9.44 -9.79
N THR A 549 13.68 -8.15 -9.88
CA THR A 549 13.26 -7.27 -10.96
C THR A 549 13.89 -7.66 -12.31
N GLY A 550 15.00 -8.40 -12.29
CA GLY A 550 15.85 -8.68 -13.45
C GLY A 550 16.83 -7.56 -13.80
N ASP A 551 16.81 -6.45 -13.05
CA ASP A 551 17.70 -5.31 -13.23
C ASP A 551 18.83 -5.31 -12.20
N LEU A 552 19.98 -4.79 -12.61
CA LEU A 552 21.12 -4.58 -11.72
C LEU A 552 21.15 -3.16 -11.16
N GLY A 553 21.61 -3.00 -9.93
CA GLY A 553 21.71 -1.72 -9.27
C GLY A 553 22.50 -1.75 -7.97
N ARG A 554 22.59 -0.58 -7.33
CA ARG A 554 23.09 -0.43 -5.96
C ARG A 554 22.27 0.61 -5.21
N LEU A 555 22.20 0.46 -3.89
CA LEU A 555 21.64 1.47 -3.02
C LEU A 555 22.65 2.61 -2.83
N ILE A 556 22.14 3.83 -2.81
CA ILE A 556 22.92 5.04 -2.54
C ILE A 556 22.49 5.57 -1.17
N LEU A 557 23.46 5.98 -0.35
CA LEU A 557 23.20 6.63 0.93
C LEU A 557 22.51 7.97 0.67
N ASN A 558 21.33 8.15 1.26
CA ASN A 558 20.59 9.40 1.23
C ASN A 558 20.75 10.13 2.57
N ASN A 559 21.65 11.10 2.62
CA ASN A 559 21.93 11.86 3.85
C ASN A 559 20.97 13.06 4.03
N GLU A 560 20.13 13.37 3.03
CA GLU A 560 19.27 14.56 3.02
C GLU A 560 17.86 14.27 3.56
N CYS A 561 17.38 13.03 3.46
CA CYS A 561 16.02 12.68 3.85
C CYS A 561 15.89 11.19 4.19
N ASP A 562 15.35 10.90 5.38
CA ASP A 562 15.12 9.51 5.80
C ASP A 562 13.84 8.88 5.26
N GLU A 563 12.89 9.67 4.77
CA GLU A 563 11.63 9.16 4.18
C GLU A 563 11.85 8.43 2.84
N TYR A 564 12.90 8.81 2.11
CA TYR A 564 13.15 8.36 0.75
C TYR A 564 14.48 7.61 0.62
N GLY A 565 14.48 6.49 -0.10
CA GLY A 565 15.69 5.80 -0.50
C GLY A 565 16.16 6.23 -1.89
N LEU A 566 17.45 6.04 -2.16
CA LEU A 566 18.05 6.25 -3.47
C LEU A 566 18.57 4.91 -4.02
N ILE A 567 18.25 4.63 -5.28
CA ILE A 567 18.74 3.46 -5.99
C ILE A 567 19.33 3.88 -7.33
N GLU A 568 20.55 3.42 -7.61
CA GLU A 568 21.16 3.54 -8.94
C GLU A 568 20.90 2.26 -9.73
N VAL A 569 20.38 2.38 -10.95
CA VAL A 569 20.05 1.24 -11.82
C VAL A 569 21.04 1.20 -12.99
N PHE A 570 21.77 0.09 -13.16
CA PHE A 570 22.84 -0.01 -14.15
C PHE A 570 22.36 -0.51 -15.51
N HIS A 571 21.96 -1.78 -15.60
CA HIS A 571 21.53 -2.49 -16.82
C HIS A 571 20.77 -3.79 -16.46
N SER A 572 19.90 -4.27 -17.36
CA SER A 572 19.24 -5.58 -17.24
C SER A 572 20.16 -6.69 -17.77
N GLN A 573 20.36 -7.79 -17.04
CA GLN A 573 21.07 -8.96 -17.59
C GLN A 573 20.14 -9.68 -18.58
N ARG A 574 20.22 -9.31 -19.86
CA ARG A 574 19.60 -10.10 -20.93
C ARG A 574 20.66 -10.94 -21.60
N LEU A 575 20.45 -12.25 -21.60
CA LEU A 575 21.28 -13.21 -22.30
C LEU A 575 20.63 -13.54 -23.65
N ILE A 576 21.43 -13.62 -24.70
CA ILE A 576 21.05 -14.15 -26.00
C ILE A 576 21.87 -15.40 -26.27
N MET A 577 21.27 -16.39 -26.94
CA MET A 577 22.01 -17.57 -27.38
C MET A 577 22.43 -17.38 -28.84
N ILE A 578 23.67 -17.73 -29.19
CA ILE A 578 24.16 -17.78 -30.57
C ILE A 578 24.87 -19.13 -30.73
N GLY A 579 24.32 -20.03 -31.57
CA GLY A 579 24.63 -21.45 -31.48
C GLY A 579 24.34 -21.97 -30.07
N ASP A 580 25.29 -22.70 -29.48
CA ASP A 580 25.22 -23.21 -28.09
C ASP A 580 25.84 -22.24 -27.05
N ASN A 581 26.34 -21.08 -27.49
CA ASN A 581 26.97 -20.11 -26.59
C ASN A 581 25.94 -19.10 -26.08
N THR A 582 26.07 -18.73 -24.80
CA THR A 582 25.22 -17.72 -24.16
C THR A 582 26.01 -16.42 -23.97
N ILE A 583 25.49 -15.32 -24.51
CA ILE A 583 26.17 -14.02 -24.52
C ILE A 583 25.31 -12.97 -23.79
N SER A 584 25.96 -12.15 -22.97
CA SER A 584 25.29 -10.97 -22.41
C SER A 584 25.13 -9.87 -23.44
N THR A 585 23.89 -9.42 -23.62
CA THR A 585 23.55 -8.25 -24.45
C THR A 585 24.28 -6.97 -24.02
N SER A 586 24.64 -6.85 -22.74
CA SER A 586 25.39 -5.70 -22.21
C SER A 586 26.72 -5.47 -22.93
N ASN A 587 27.40 -6.56 -23.33
CA ASN A 587 28.71 -6.47 -23.98
C ASN A 587 28.58 -5.86 -25.38
N ILE A 588 27.53 -6.24 -26.11
CA ILE A 588 27.22 -5.68 -27.43
C ILE A 588 26.75 -4.23 -27.28
N GLU A 589 25.92 -3.92 -26.29
CA GLU A 589 25.49 -2.55 -26.00
C GLU A 589 26.68 -1.62 -25.68
N GLU A 590 27.68 -2.10 -24.93
CA GLU A 590 28.88 -1.34 -24.60
C GLU A 590 29.78 -1.08 -25.81
N ILE A 591 29.88 -2.04 -26.72
CA ILE A 591 30.53 -1.84 -28.02
C ILE A 591 29.81 -0.77 -28.83
N MET A 592 28.48 -0.85 -28.92
CA MET A 592 27.69 0.08 -29.74
C MET A 592 27.69 1.51 -29.20
N LYS A 593 27.91 1.73 -27.89
CA LYS A 593 28.09 3.08 -27.33
C LYS A 593 29.34 3.81 -27.84
N GLN A 594 30.33 3.08 -28.36
CA GLN A 594 31.55 3.68 -28.93
C GLN A 594 31.32 4.20 -30.36
N ILE A 595 30.14 3.98 -30.91
CA ILE A 595 29.78 4.30 -32.28
C ILE A 595 28.63 5.30 -32.22
N ASP A 596 28.77 6.42 -32.92
CA ASP A 596 27.79 7.50 -32.91
C ASP A 596 26.56 7.15 -33.77
N LEU A 597 25.66 6.35 -33.19
CA LEU A 597 24.42 5.88 -33.79
C LEU A 597 23.24 6.46 -33.01
N ILE A 598 22.21 6.91 -33.74
CA ILE A 598 20.95 7.35 -33.14
C ILE A 598 20.24 6.17 -32.48
N GLU A 599 20.18 5.04 -33.19
CA GLU A 599 19.61 3.80 -32.68
C GLU A 599 20.05 2.59 -33.50
N TRP A 600 19.93 1.38 -32.94
CA TRP A 600 20.28 0.14 -33.63
C TRP A 600 19.49 -1.08 -33.14
N GLN A 601 19.47 -2.13 -33.96
CA GLN A 601 18.92 -3.46 -33.64
C GLN A 601 19.83 -4.55 -34.19
N LEU A 602 19.94 -5.65 -33.45
CA LEU A 602 20.52 -6.90 -33.90
C LEU A 602 19.41 -7.93 -34.14
N ILE A 603 19.30 -8.38 -35.39
CA ILE A 603 18.43 -9.48 -35.78
C ILE A 603 19.31 -10.72 -35.97
N ILE A 604 18.96 -11.80 -35.27
CA ILE A 604 19.60 -13.10 -35.35
C ILE A 604 18.68 -14.01 -36.17
N ASP A 605 19.21 -14.60 -37.23
CA ASP A 605 18.44 -15.46 -38.15
C ASP A 605 19.29 -16.64 -38.64
N TYR A 606 18.66 -17.63 -39.27
CA TYR A 606 19.37 -18.67 -40.03
C TYR A 606 19.41 -18.30 -41.51
N ILE A 607 20.53 -18.57 -42.19
CA ILE A 607 20.58 -18.43 -43.65
C ILE A 607 20.07 -19.74 -44.29
N PRO A 608 18.92 -19.70 -44.98
CA PRO A 608 18.35 -20.89 -45.61
C PRO A 608 19.32 -21.50 -46.62
N HIS A 609 19.34 -22.83 -46.73
CA HIS A 609 20.09 -23.58 -47.76
C HIS A 609 21.63 -23.50 -47.69
N THR A 610 22.22 -23.16 -46.55
CA THR A 610 23.67 -23.25 -46.33
C THR A 610 24.05 -24.61 -45.73
N LYS A 611 25.16 -25.22 -46.19
CA LYS A 611 25.59 -26.58 -45.77
C LYS A 611 25.90 -26.72 -44.26
N ASN A 612 26.10 -25.60 -43.54
CA ASN A 612 26.63 -25.58 -42.16
C ASN A 612 25.74 -24.81 -41.15
N ASN A 613 24.44 -24.60 -41.40
CA ASN A 613 23.55 -23.80 -40.53
C ASN A 613 24.16 -22.43 -40.17
N GLN A 614 24.58 -21.66 -41.18
CA GLN A 614 25.17 -20.35 -40.93
C GLN A 614 24.17 -19.42 -40.23
N ILE A 615 24.64 -18.71 -39.19
CA ILE A 615 23.85 -17.78 -38.40
C ILE A 615 24.09 -16.37 -38.94
N LEU A 616 23.01 -15.72 -39.37
CA LEU A 616 23.02 -14.32 -39.78
C LEU A 616 22.86 -13.42 -38.57
N LEU A 617 23.78 -12.46 -38.43
CA LEU A 617 23.73 -11.35 -37.50
C LEU A 617 23.53 -10.06 -38.32
N LEU A 618 22.27 -9.69 -38.51
CA LEU A 618 21.87 -8.48 -39.25
C LEU A 618 21.77 -7.30 -38.29
N PHE A 619 22.69 -6.34 -38.44
CA PHE A 619 22.69 -5.08 -37.71
C PHE A 619 21.96 -4.02 -38.50
N ARG A 620 20.80 -3.62 -38.00
CA ARG A 620 20.04 -2.47 -38.51
C ARG A 620 20.38 -1.25 -37.69
N TYR A 621 20.70 -0.12 -38.32
CA TYR A 621 21.08 1.09 -37.60
C TYR A 621 20.50 2.35 -38.23
N VAL A 622 20.31 3.35 -37.39
CA VAL A 622 19.90 4.70 -37.75
C VAL A 622 21.07 5.64 -37.46
N LYS A 623 21.54 6.34 -38.48
CA LYS A 623 22.66 7.28 -38.39
C LYS A 623 22.16 8.72 -38.42
N SER A 624 22.98 9.64 -37.91
CA SER A 624 22.85 11.05 -38.23
C SER A 624 23.25 11.32 -39.68
N GLU A 625 22.75 12.40 -40.28
CA GLU A 625 23.02 12.71 -41.70
C GLU A 625 24.50 12.95 -41.98
N SER A 626 25.26 13.41 -40.98
CA SER A 626 26.66 13.85 -41.07
C SER A 626 27.72 12.74 -41.18
N ILE A 627 27.37 11.47 -40.99
CA ILE A 627 28.35 10.36 -40.92
C ILE A 627 28.25 9.44 -42.16
N SER A 628 29.40 9.06 -42.72
CA SER A 628 29.51 8.11 -43.85
C SER A 628 29.20 6.67 -43.42
N ILE A 629 28.40 5.97 -44.23
CA ILE A 629 28.00 4.57 -44.05
C ILE A 629 29.22 3.65 -43.96
N ASP A 630 30.20 3.81 -44.85
CA ASP A 630 31.38 2.93 -44.92
C ASP A 630 32.21 2.97 -43.63
N ILE A 631 32.29 4.13 -42.98
CA ILE A 631 33.05 4.31 -41.74
C ILE A 631 32.33 3.61 -40.58
N ILE A 632 31.00 3.78 -40.49
CA ILE A 632 30.18 3.14 -39.47
C ILE A 632 30.28 1.62 -39.59
N GLU A 633 30.04 1.06 -40.78
CA GLU A 633 30.03 -0.38 -40.99
C GLU A 633 31.40 -1.01 -40.75
N LYS A 634 32.49 -0.33 -41.15
CA LYS A 634 33.85 -0.76 -40.86
C LYS A 634 34.15 -0.79 -39.36
N ASN A 635 33.73 0.24 -38.62
CA ASN A 635 33.93 0.31 -37.17
C ASN A 635 33.11 -0.78 -36.46
N ILE A 636 31.82 -0.90 -36.78
CA ILE A 636 30.95 -1.94 -36.23
C ILE A 636 31.57 -3.33 -36.48
N ARG A 637 31.99 -3.60 -37.73
CA ARG A 637 32.61 -4.87 -38.11
C ARG A 637 33.87 -5.14 -37.29
N ASN A 638 34.78 -4.19 -37.16
CA ASN A 638 36.03 -4.37 -36.42
C ASN A 638 35.79 -4.68 -34.93
N TYR A 639 34.91 -3.92 -34.26
CA TYR A 639 34.65 -4.14 -32.84
C TYR A 639 33.92 -5.46 -32.58
N LEU A 640 32.90 -5.76 -33.39
CA LEU A 640 32.13 -6.98 -33.23
C LEU A 640 32.90 -8.22 -33.61
N GLN A 641 33.68 -8.18 -34.69
CA GLN A 641 34.48 -9.33 -35.11
C GLN A 641 35.50 -9.69 -34.04
N LYS A 642 36.19 -8.70 -33.45
CA LYS A 642 37.04 -8.93 -32.28
C LYS A 642 36.28 -9.55 -31.09
N PHE A 643 35.07 -9.08 -30.82
CA PHE A 643 34.23 -9.63 -29.76
C PHE A 643 33.77 -11.07 -30.03
N PHE A 644 33.36 -11.38 -31.25
CA PHE A 644 32.94 -12.72 -31.64
C PHE A 644 34.12 -13.69 -31.76
N ASP A 645 35.26 -13.28 -32.30
CA ASP A 645 36.47 -14.12 -32.37
C ASP A 645 36.97 -14.53 -30.99
N THR A 646 36.77 -13.67 -29.98
CA THR A 646 37.14 -13.97 -28.59
C THR A 646 36.07 -14.75 -27.82
N THR A 647 34.80 -14.39 -27.99
CA THR A 647 33.69 -14.93 -27.16
C THR A 647 32.98 -16.13 -27.82
N LEU A 648 33.05 -16.24 -29.15
CA LEU A 648 32.40 -17.24 -29.99
C LEU A 648 33.41 -17.93 -30.92
N SER A 649 34.66 -18.09 -30.49
CA SER A 649 35.75 -18.64 -31.32
C SER A 649 35.38 -19.98 -31.97
N ASN A 650 34.64 -20.82 -31.23
CA ASN A 650 34.15 -22.14 -31.64
C ASN A 650 33.14 -22.12 -32.82
N ILE A 651 32.45 -21.00 -33.05
CA ILE A 651 31.45 -20.87 -34.13
C ILE A 651 31.69 -19.65 -35.02
N SER A 652 32.82 -18.95 -34.86
CA SER A 652 33.16 -17.71 -35.57
C SER A 652 33.02 -17.85 -37.10
N GLU A 653 33.43 -18.97 -37.68
CA GLU A 653 33.33 -19.29 -39.11
C GLU A 653 31.88 -19.53 -39.60
N GLN A 654 30.93 -19.74 -38.68
CA GLN A 654 29.50 -19.94 -38.98
C GLN A 654 28.71 -18.63 -38.91
N LEU A 655 29.30 -17.54 -38.41
CA LEU A 655 28.65 -16.25 -38.24
C LEU A 655 28.81 -15.39 -39.50
N ILE A 656 27.70 -14.85 -40.01
CA ILE A 656 27.70 -13.88 -41.10
C ILE A 656 27.18 -12.55 -40.58
N LEU A 657 27.99 -11.50 -40.73
CA LEU A 657 27.66 -10.13 -40.33
C LEU A 657 27.19 -9.30 -41.52
N GLN A 658 25.96 -8.82 -41.44
CA GLN A 658 25.35 -7.90 -42.40
C GLN A 658 24.93 -6.59 -41.73
N PHE A 659 24.92 -5.53 -42.51
CA PHE A 659 24.60 -4.18 -42.08
C PHE A 659 23.51 -3.59 -42.98
N GLU A 660 22.56 -2.88 -42.38
CA GLU A 660 21.46 -2.23 -43.08
C GLU A 660 21.17 -0.87 -42.44
N SER A 661 21.48 0.21 -43.16
CA SER A 661 21.08 1.57 -42.77
C SER A 661 19.59 1.76 -43.03
N ILE A 662 18.81 2.08 -41.99
CA ILE A 662 17.35 2.20 -42.06
C ILE A 662 16.86 3.56 -41.55
N GLN A 663 15.58 3.87 -41.81
CA GLN A 663 14.91 5.01 -41.20
C GLN A 663 14.39 4.64 -39.81
N PHE A 664 14.26 5.63 -38.91
CA PHE A 664 13.82 5.41 -37.52
C PHE A 664 12.43 4.74 -37.40
N LYS A 665 11.55 4.99 -38.37
CA LYS A 665 10.21 4.37 -38.44
C LYS A 665 10.23 2.86 -38.76
N ASP A 666 11.31 2.37 -39.37
CA ASP A 666 11.44 0.98 -39.82
C ASP A 666 12.01 0.06 -38.73
N LEU A 667 12.34 0.61 -37.56
CA LEU A 667 12.75 -0.12 -36.37
C LEU A 667 11.62 -1.02 -35.84
N ILE A 668 11.94 -2.26 -35.52
CA ILE A 668 10.98 -3.27 -35.05
C ILE A 668 10.65 -3.07 -33.57
N ARG A 669 9.37 -3.16 -33.22
CA ARG A 669 8.85 -2.86 -31.88
C ARG A 669 7.99 -3.98 -31.31
N SER A 670 7.90 -4.02 -29.98
CA SER A 670 6.90 -4.83 -29.31
C SER A 670 5.51 -4.28 -29.61
N LYS A 671 4.60 -5.13 -30.10
CA LYS A 671 3.19 -4.75 -30.31
C LYS A 671 2.51 -4.31 -29.00
N THR A 672 2.89 -4.93 -27.88
CA THR A 672 2.25 -4.70 -26.56
C THR A 672 2.71 -3.40 -25.90
N SER A 673 4.02 -3.20 -25.77
CA SER A 673 4.58 -2.07 -25.01
C SER A 673 5.03 -0.90 -25.88
N ASN A 674 5.04 -1.08 -27.21
CA ASN A 674 5.63 -0.17 -28.19
C ASN A 674 7.14 0.11 -27.94
N LYS A 675 7.78 -0.73 -27.11
CA LYS A 675 9.21 -0.67 -26.82
C LYS A 675 10.03 -1.14 -28.01
N LEU A 676 11.14 -0.47 -28.26
CA LEU A 676 12.14 -0.92 -29.23
C LEU A 676 12.71 -2.29 -28.84
N LEU A 677 12.73 -3.22 -29.81
CA LEU A 677 13.36 -4.53 -29.62
C LEU A 677 14.81 -4.49 -30.11
N LYS A 678 15.76 -4.16 -29.24
CA LYS A 678 17.19 -4.10 -29.64
C LYS A 678 17.75 -5.44 -30.13
N PHE A 679 17.29 -6.55 -29.57
CA PHE A 679 17.71 -7.88 -29.96
C PHE A 679 16.47 -8.68 -30.36
N ILE A 680 16.53 -9.29 -31.55
CA ILE A 680 15.42 -10.01 -32.15
C ILE A 680 15.96 -11.34 -32.64
N ASP A 681 15.42 -12.43 -32.12
CA ASP A 681 15.74 -13.78 -32.58
C ASP A 681 14.61 -14.28 -33.48
N ARG A 682 14.93 -14.53 -34.76
CA ARG A 682 14.02 -15.04 -35.79
C ARG A 682 14.28 -16.49 -36.14
N ARG A 683 15.27 -17.11 -35.52
CA ARG A 683 15.53 -18.54 -35.66
C ARG A 683 14.33 -19.30 -35.10
N VAL A 684 13.54 -19.90 -35.99
CA VAL A 684 12.42 -20.78 -35.66
C VAL A 684 12.80 -22.21 -35.97
#